data_AF-A0A0D8XGD8-F1
#
_entry.id   AF-A0A0D8XGD8-F1
#
_cell.length_a   1.000
_cell.length_b   1.000
_cell.length_c   1.000
_cell.angle_alpha   90.00
_cell.angle_beta   90.00
_cell.angle_gamma   90.00
#
_symmetry.space_group_name_H-M   'P 1'
#
loop_
_entity.id
_entity.type
_entity.pdbx_description
1 polymer ?
#
loop_
_entity_poly.entity_id
_entity_poly.type
_entity_poly.pdbx_seq_one_letter_code
_entity_poly.pdbx_strand_id
1 'polypeptide(L)'
;MAFCSGLTSEQFMKKVTNEPILEYRKGSNERVELEKELDAMSKTCTLIPIRIGTKKITSDRTFDQVMPSDHRTVVAKFTYANAEQISEAIEVALEARIPWQRKSLRERADILLHAADLAAGKYRMKLNAATMLGQGKSIVQAEIDSACELVDFFRFNSLYALEMEKYEPISTEISTNKMHYRGMEGFVAAITPFNFTAIGGNLATAPALMGNVVLWKPSDTAVLSNYIIYQLLEEAGIPPGVISFLPSFGPVFGQMITSDSNLSAINFTGSVQTFKTLWRQVAENLDKYKTFPKLIGECGGKNFHFVHPSANADVVAACTARSAWEYGGQKCSACSRIYVPKSRWDEIFQKIKKIHQQIKLGDVRDGSIFFSAVIDKKSFSKIKSYIGIVSAIRGNEGSEILLGGNYDDSKGYFIDATLVKVTNLKSKFIREEIFGPVLAAYVYDDKDVEQVLNSIKDHTVYGLTGAVFSEDKDFLKHARDVLYDAVGNMYLNDKSTGAVVGQQPFGGARMSVYLLTSFTLSVFAGRRQLREWRERNSRRSEEVVELWEHVVSRSLSLLGDELWIVYEQVCVAALDCARLDLANECISVLNNRFPRSNRVLRLQAMHYEAAEQFDSALALYEQLIEDDPTNNSFRKRKVALFLAQGLRLEAIRELNDYLKACIFLNDTEAWLQLSDLFLAESDLAKAAHCLEECVLAAPLNTLYLRRLADIRYSQGGLENIELARAYYEQAAKLNPSDLRALYGIILCATYLTNHMKGTGGEKKRNLMSAGSAAIDKVLARYEEVCTRLIMEDREHNVNNNQIMRSHHSLLISHCLSTVLHLLSSALLYLTWDSAEYICGKTSIFLKNVQAILTGIYTVIAIVKFVLLSKHFCYSYLSPKFITVISSIVAGKQFFVAVICEAILEGSTMMPTSGCLDIRNTVVCRLGVEIVLPAFDVRQCVVFLVINQITSDYTTNNKCSKFFSAQQIV
;
A
#
# COMPACT_ATOMS: atom_id res chain seq x y z
N MET A 1 -13.95 48.61 4.16
CA MET A 1 -14.10 47.57 3.12
C MET A 1 -13.42 46.31 3.65
N ALA A 2 -14.15 45.46 4.36
CA ALA A 2 -13.62 44.19 4.86
C ALA A 2 -13.74 43.19 3.70
N PHE A 3 -12.62 42.89 3.05
CA PHE A 3 -12.60 42.03 1.87
C PHE A 3 -13.04 40.62 2.23
N CYS A 4 -13.95 40.04 1.44
CA CYS A 4 -14.21 38.61 1.36
C CYS A 4 -12.97 37.88 0.79
N SER A 5 -11.80 38.05 1.40
CA SER A 5 -10.56 37.43 0.95
C SER A 5 -10.49 36.01 1.49
N GLY A 6 -10.27 35.06 0.59
CA GLY A 6 -9.93 33.69 0.92
C GLY A 6 -8.64 33.53 1.74
N LEU A 7 -8.18 32.29 1.89
CA LEU A 7 -6.86 32.00 2.44
C LEU A 7 -5.81 32.77 1.62
N THR A 8 -4.75 33.32 2.21
CA THR A 8 -3.64 33.89 1.41
C THR A 8 -2.62 32.81 1.07
N SER A 9 -1.90 32.97 -0.03
CA SER A 9 -0.83 32.03 -0.40
C SER A 9 0.29 31.95 0.65
N GLU A 10 0.54 33.03 1.40
CA GLU A 10 1.46 32.99 2.55
C GLU A 10 0.93 32.08 3.66
N GLN A 11 -0.37 32.18 4.00
CA GLN A 11 -1.00 31.32 4.98
C GLN A 11 -1.02 29.86 4.52
N PHE A 12 -1.31 29.62 3.23
CA PHE A 12 -1.25 28.30 2.62
C PHE A 12 0.15 27.67 2.72
N MET A 13 1.21 28.41 2.38
CA MET A 13 2.58 27.89 2.43
C MET A 13 3.05 27.60 3.86
N LYS A 14 2.48 28.26 4.88
CA LYS A 14 2.72 27.94 6.30
C LYS A 14 1.91 26.73 6.76
N LYS A 15 0.67 26.60 6.29
CA LYS A 15 -0.25 25.52 6.65
C LYS A 15 -1.07 25.10 5.43
N VAL A 16 -0.63 24.01 4.79
CA VAL A 16 -1.26 23.45 3.59
C VAL A 16 -2.72 23.07 3.92
N THR A 17 -3.65 23.84 3.36
CA THR A 17 -5.10 23.68 3.53
C THR A 17 -5.80 24.12 2.26
N ASN A 18 -6.92 23.47 1.92
CA ASN A 18 -7.74 23.86 0.78
C ASN A 18 -8.41 25.21 1.00
N GLU A 19 -8.69 25.89 -0.11
CA GLU A 19 -9.46 27.14 -0.11
C GLU A 19 -10.87 26.91 0.49
N PRO A 20 -11.30 27.73 1.48
CA PRO A 20 -12.61 27.58 2.09
C PRO A 20 -13.74 27.80 1.07
N ILE A 21 -14.75 26.93 1.13
CA ILE A 21 -16.00 27.07 0.37
C ILE A 21 -16.89 28.07 1.11
N LEU A 22 -17.27 29.15 0.43
CA LEU A 22 -18.21 30.12 0.99
C LEU A 22 -19.66 29.60 0.90
N GLU A 23 -20.50 29.95 1.88
CA GLU A 23 -21.83 29.36 2.01
C GLU A 23 -22.92 30.09 1.21
N TYR A 24 -22.72 31.36 0.86
CA TYR A 24 -23.68 32.19 0.10
C TYR A 24 -25.10 32.20 0.67
N ARG A 25 -25.22 32.24 2.00
CA ARG A 25 -26.54 32.36 2.65
C ARG A 25 -27.24 33.64 2.20
N LYS A 26 -28.58 33.61 2.15
CA LYS A 26 -29.34 34.81 1.81
C LYS A 26 -28.99 35.96 2.76
N GLY A 27 -28.49 37.07 2.21
CA GLY A 27 -28.07 38.26 2.96
C GLY A 27 -26.61 38.27 3.43
N SER A 28 -25.81 37.24 3.13
CA SER A 28 -24.37 37.29 3.39
C SER A 28 -23.66 38.23 2.40
N ASN A 29 -22.48 38.75 2.77
CA ASN A 29 -21.76 39.72 1.96
C ASN A 29 -21.38 39.15 0.59
N GLU A 30 -20.86 37.92 0.56
CA GLU A 30 -20.50 37.22 -0.67
C GLU A 30 -21.71 36.98 -1.57
N ARG A 31 -22.90 36.75 -0.99
CA ARG A 31 -24.13 36.60 -1.77
C ARG A 31 -24.56 37.91 -2.42
N VAL A 32 -24.49 39.02 -1.68
CA VAL A 32 -24.83 40.36 -2.19
C VAL A 32 -23.86 40.80 -3.28
N GLU A 33 -22.56 40.57 -3.10
CA GLU A 33 -21.54 40.90 -4.10
C GLU A 33 -21.70 40.07 -5.37
N LEU A 34 -21.97 38.76 -5.24
CA LEU A 34 -22.23 37.88 -6.38
C LEU A 34 -23.49 38.30 -7.15
N GLU A 35 -24.61 38.59 -6.46
CA GLU A 35 -25.85 39.03 -7.09
C GLU A 35 -25.66 40.34 -7.86
N LYS A 36 -24.87 41.27 -7.31
CA LYS A 36 -24.51 42.52 -7.99
C LYS A 36 -23.70 42.26 -9.27
N GLU A 37 -22.71 41.37 -9.20
CA GLU A 37 -21.87 41.04 -10.36
C GLU A 37 -22.67 40.28 -11.44
N LEU A 38 -23.56 39.37 -11.05
CA LEU A 38 -24.48 38.67 -11.95
C LEU A 38 -25.38 39.66 -12.71
N ASP A 39 -25.95 40.66 -12.02
CA ASP A 39 -26.79 41.68 -12.65
C ASP A 39 -25.98 42.53 -13.64
N ALA A 40 -24.78 42.97 -13.24
CA ALA A 40 -23.89 43.77 -14.09
C ALA A 40 -23.45 43.00 -15.35
N MET A 41 -23.00 41.75 -15.19
CA MET A 41 -22.54 40.90 -16.29
C MET A 41 -23.67 40.46 -17.21
N SER A 42 -24.86 40.15 -16.68
CA SER A 42 -26.00 39.73 -17.52
C SER A 42 -26.50 40.84 -18.47
N LYS A 43 -26.21 42.10 -18.16
CA LYS A 43 -26.56 43.28 -18.97
C LYS A 43 -25.44 43.71 -19.93
N THR A 44 -24.25 43.12 -19.83
CA THR A 44 -23.08 43.50 -20.62
C THR A 44 -22.57 42.34 -21.47
N CYS A 45 -22.41 42.60 -22.76
CA CYS A 45 -21.79 41.65 -23.67
C CYS A 45 -20.28 41.91 -23.74
N THR A 46 -19.47 40.98 -23.22
CA THR A 46 -18.01 41.12 -23.22
C THR A 46 -17.41 40.77 -24.59
N LEU A 47 -16.65 41.68 -25.19
CA LEU A 47 -15.86 41.38 -26.39
C LEU A 47 -14.56 40.68 -26.01
N ILE A 48 -14.41 39.42 -26.41
CA ILE A 48 -13.25 38.58 -26.09
C ILE A 48 -12.32 38.52 -27.31
N PRO A 49 -11.12 39.11 -27.21
CA PRO A 49 -10.11 39.08 -28.26
C PRO A 49 -9.31 37.76 -28.26
N ILE A 50 -8.63 37.52 -29.36
CA ILE A 50 -7.46 36.64 -29.41
C ILE A 50 -6.28 37.37 -28.78
N ARG A 51 -5.45 36.66 -28.00
CA ARG A 51 -4.26 37.22 -27.34
C ARG A 51 -3.01 36.45 -27.76
N ILE A 52 -2.10 37.15 -28.44
CA ILE A 52 -0.81 36.63 -28.92
C ILE A 52 0.28 37.61 -28.49
N GLY A 53 1.13 37.22 -27.54
CA GLY A 53 2.07 38.15 -26.95
C GLY A 53 1.36 39.37 -26.34
N THR A 54 1.77 40.56 -26.74
CA THR A 54 1.12 41.83 -26.35
C THR A 54 -0.06 42.20 -27.24
N LYS A 55 -0.26 41.50 -28.37
CA LYS A 55 -1.31 41.82 -29.34
C LYS A 55 -2.68 41.39 -28.82
N LYS A 56 -3.66 42.27 -29.04
CA LYS A 56 -5.08 42.03 -28.83
C LYS A 56 -5.77 42.10 -30.20
N ILE A 57 -6.24 40.96 -30.70
CA ILE A 57 -6.81 40.85 -32.05
C ILE A 57 -8.32 40.61 -31.95
N THR A 58 -9.09 41.43 -32.66
CA THR A 58 -10.54 41.33 -32.79
C THR A 58 -10.91 41.30 -34.27
N SER A 59 -12.03 40.67 -34.61
CA SER A 59 -12.59 40.66 -35.97
C SER A 59 -14.06 41.02 -35.95
N ASP A 60 -14.57 41.54 -37.08
CA ASP A 60 -16.00 41.76 -37.30
C ASP A 60 -16.77 40.43 -37.33
N ARG A 61 -16.11 39.33 -37.76
CA ARG A 61 -16.68 37.99 -37.67
C ARG A 61 -16.55 37.46 -36.25
N THR A 62 -17.64 37.59 -35.51
CA THR A 62 -17.75 37.16 -34.11
C THR A 62 -18.68 35.96 -33.96
N PHE A 63 -18.47 35.22 -32.88
CA PHE A 63 -19.28 34.11 -32.42
C PHE A 63 -19.80 34.44 -31.02
N ASP A 64 -21.02 34.00 -30.74
CA ASP A 64 -21.72 34.33 -29.50
C ASP A 64 -21.58 33.20 -28.48
N GLN A 65 -21.18 33.55 -27.26
CA GLN A 65 -21.44 32.75 -26.07
C GLN A 65 -22.72 33.28 -25.42
N VAL A 66 -23.75 32.44 -25.38
CA VAL A 66 -25.05 32.76 -24.82
C VAL A 66 -25.19 32.22 -23.39
N MET A 67 -26.15 32.74 -22.63
CA MET A 67 -26.55 32.10 -21.36
C MET A 67 -27.32 30.80 -21.65
N PRO A 68 -26.93 29.63 -21.11
CA PRO A 68 -27.65 28.39 -21.36
C PRO A 68 -29.12 28.40 -20.90
N SER A 69 -29.41 29.14 -19.81
CA SER A 69 -30.75 29.30 -19.23
C SER A 69 -31.62 30.37 -19.91
N ASP A 70 -31.00 31.23 -20.72
CA ASP A 70 -31.65 32.30 -21.49
C ASP A 70 -30.85 32.54 -22.77
N HIS A 71 -31.01 31.65 -23.75
CA HIS A 71 -30.12 31.58 -24.93
C HIS A 71 -30.24 32.78 -25.89
N ARG A 72 -31.17 33.70 -25.63
CA ARG A 72 -31.28 35.00 -26.30
C ARG A 72 -30.29 36.03 -25.76
N THR A 73 -29.84 35.86 -24.52
CA THR A 73 -28.90 36.76 -23.86
C THR A 73 -27.46 36.34 -24.17
N VAL A 74 -26.73 37.22 -24.85
CA VAL A 74 -25.31 37.02 -25.23
C VAL A 74 -24.41 37.62 -24.16
N VAL A 75 -23.62 36.78 -23.49
CA VAL A 75 -22.71 37.20 -22.41
C VAL A 75 -21.32 37.54 -22.92
N ALA A 76 -20.91 36.92 -24.03
CA ALA A 76 -19.65 37.24 -24.68
C ALA A 76 -19.70 37.06 -26.19
N LYS A 77 -18.91 37.86 -26.89
CA LYS A 77 -18.63 37.76 -28.32
C LYS A 77 -17.15 37.55 -28.53
N PHE A 78 -16.77 36.51 -29.26
CA PHE A 78 -15.38 36.16 -29.46
C PHE A 78 -15.07 35.90 -30.93
N THR A 79 -13.79 35.97 -31.30
CA THR A 79 -13.31 35.70 -32.66
C THR A 79 -12.52 34.41 -32.66
N TYR A 80 -12.67 33.58 -33.71
CA TYR A 80 -11.80 32.43 -33.91
C TYR A 80 -10.47 32.82 -34.55
N ALA A 81 -9.38 32.30 -33.99
CA ALA A 81 -8.06 32.36 -34.61
C ALA A 81 -8.05 31.53 -35.90
N ASN A 82 -7.54 32.13 -36.97
CA ASN A 82 -7.28 31.44 -38.24
C ASN A 82 -5.93 30.71 -38.21
N ALA A 83 -5.59 30.00 -39.29
CA ALA A 83 -4.36 29.23 -39.37
C ALA A 83 -3.11 30.11 -39.22
N GLU A 84 -3.12 31.30 -39.85
CA GLU A 84 -2.02 32.25 -39.81
C GLU A 84 -1.76 32.77 -38.39
N GLN A 85 -2.82 33.11 -37.66
CA GLN A 85 -2.73 33.57 -36.27
C GLN A 85 -2.28 32.46 -35.32
N ILE A 86 -2.66 31.20 -35.58
CA ILE A 86 -2.16 30.07 -34.79
C ILE A 86 -0.66 29.86 -35.04
N SER A 87 -0.21 29.99 -36.29
CA SER A 87 1.22 29.95 -36.65
C SER A 87 2.00 31.08 -35.98
N GLU A 88 1.49 32.31 -36.04
CA GLU A 88 2.07 33.47 -35.35
C GLU A 88 2.15 33.23 -33.84
N ALA A 89 1.12 32.63 -33.25
CA ALA A 89 1.12 32.32 -31.82
C ALA A 89 2.16 31.26 -31.44
N ILE A 90 2.42 30.28 -32.30
CA ILE A 90 3.50 29.31 -32.12
C ILE A 90 4.85 30.04 -32.11
N GLU A 91 5.11 30.89 -33.09
CA GLU A 91 6.37 31.65 -33.20
C GLU A 91 6.61 32.51 -31.96
N VAL A 92 5.63 33.33 -31.56
CA VAL A 92 5.71 34.19 -30.37
C VAL A 92 5.90 33.38 -29.09
N ALA A 93 5.23 32.23 -28.97
CA ALA A 93 5.42 31.34 -27.82
C ALA A 93 6.85 30.80 -27.77
N LEU A 94 7.40 30.34 -28.90
CA LEU A 94 8.76 29.79 -28.97
C LEU A 94 9.82 30.85 -28.65
N GLU A 95 9.62 32.11 -29.03
CA GLU A 95 10.47 33.25 -28.64
C GLU A 95 10.44 33.50 -27.12
N ALA A 96 9.25 33.46 -26.51
CA ALA A 96 9.06 33.66 -25.07
C ALA A 96 9.61 32.50 -24.22
N ARG A 97 9.77 31.31 -24.80
CA ARG A 97 10.14 30.07 -24.10
C ARG A 97 11.48 30.16 -23.38
N ILE A 98 12.52 30.64 -24.05
CA ILE A 98 13.88 30.63 -23.48
C ILE A 98 14.00 31.54 -22.25
N PRO A 99 13.57 32.83 -22.29
CA PRO A 99 13.54 33.67 -21.10
C PRO A 99 12.66 33.10 -19.97
N TRP A 100 11.50 32.53 -20.30
CA TRP A 100 10.58 31.97 -19.31
C TRP A 100 11.15 30.73 -18.60
N GLN A 101 11.74 29.81 -19.37
CA GLN A 101 12.39 28.61 -18.84
C GLN A 101 13.58 28.95 -17.94
N ARG A 102 14.28 30.06 -18.20
CA ARG A 102 15.45 30.52 -17.42
C ARG A 102 15.10 31.12 -16.06
N LYS A 103 13.86 31.57 -15.84
CA LYS A 103 13.41 31.95 -14.49
C LYS A 103 13.54 30.75 -13.55
N SER A 104 13.84 31.00 -12.29
CA SER A 104 13.83 29.94 -11.28
C SER A 104 12.42 29.37 -11.14
N LEU A 105 12.32 28.11 -10.69
CA LEU A 105 11.01 27.51 -10.43
C LEU A 105 10.23 28.29 -9.36
N ARG A 106 10.95 28.83 -8.36
CA ARG A 106 10.38 29.71 -7.34
C ARG A 106 9.74 30.96 -7.91
N GLU A 107 10.42 31.69 -8.80
CA GLU A 107 9.83 32.89 -9.42
C GLU A 107 8.57 32.57 -10.22
N ARG A 108 8.54 31.43 -10.93
CA ARG A 108 7.34 31.00 -11.65
C ARG A 108 6.20 30.59 -10.71
N ALA A 109 6.53 29.91 -9.62
CA ALA A 109 5.57 29.53 -8.58
C ALA A 109 4.99 30.76 -7.87
N ASP A 110 5.81 31.78 -7.56
CA ASP A 110 5.35 33.00 -6.90
C ASP A 110 4.32 33.77 -7.75
N ILE A 111 4.48 33.79 -9.08
CA ILE A 111 3.48 34.36 -10.01
C ILE A 111 2.15 33.60 -9.89
N LEU A 112 2.17 32.27 -9.84
CA LEU A 112 0.95 31.46 -9.77
C LEU A 112 0.30 31.53 -8.38
N LEU A 113 1.08 31.63 -7.32
CA LEU A 113 0.59 31.90 -5.96
C LEU A 113 -0.07 33.29 -5.87
N HIS A 114 0.50 34.30 -6.54
CA HIS A 114 -0.14 35.61 -6.64
C HIS A 114 -1.46 35.57 -7.43
N ALA A 115 -1.50 34.80 -8.53
CA ALA A 115 -2.72 34.53 -9.27
C ALA A 115 -3.80 33.87 -8.39
N ALA A 116 -3.41 32.95 -7.49
CA ALA A 116 -4.32 32.32 -6.53
C ALA A 116 -4.96 33.34 -5.58
N ASP A 117 -4.19 34.32 -5.09
CA ASP A 117 -4.70 35.35 -4.19
C ASP A 117 -5.63 36.34 -4.92
N LEU A 118 -5.32 36.67 -6.18
CA LEU A 118 -6.22 37.45 -7.04
C LEU A 118 -7.54 36.70 -7.27
N ALA A 119 -7.49 35.39 -7.51
CA ALA A 119 -8.67 34.55 -7.73
C ALA A 119 -9.50 34.40 -6.44
N ALA A 120 -8.85 34.20 -5.30
CA ALA A 120 -9.51 34.03 -4.01
C ALA A 120 -10.12 35.33 -3.46
N GLY A 121 -9.61 36.50 -3.88
CA GLY A 121 -10.08 37.82 -3.47
C GLY A 121 -10.75 38.58 -4.63
N LYS A 122 -9.99 39.47 -5.27
CA LYS A 122 -10.47 40.48 -6.24
C LYS A 122 -11.37 39.90 -7.34
N TYR A 123 -11.02 38.73 -7.87
CA TYR A 123 -11.71 38.13 -9.01
C TYR A 123 -12.76 37.09 -8.64
N ARG A 124 -12.90 36.70 -7.35
CA ARG A 124 -13.74 35.57 -6.94
C ARG A 124 -15.18 35.67 -7.44
N MET A 125 -15.84 36.80 -7.14
CA MET A 125 -17.24 37.04 -7.54
C MET A 125 -17.38 37.16 -9.06
N LYS A 126 -16.38 37.75 -9.72
CA LYS A 126 -16.34 37.91 -11.18
C LYS A 126 -16.23 36.57 -11.91
N LEU A 127 -15.37 35.68 -11.41
CA LEU A 127 -15.20 34.32 -11.91
C LEU A 127 -16.49 33.51 -11.69
N ASN A 128 -17.04 33.53 -10.48
CA ASN A 128 -18.28 32.82 -10.16
C ASN A 128 -19.45 33.31 -11.02
N ALA A 129 -19.63 34.63 -11.18
CA ALA A 129 -20.69 35.19 -12.02
C ALA A 129 -20.53 34.80 -13.49
N ALA A 130 -19.33 34.88 -14.05
CA ALA A 130 -19.04 34.48 -15.42
C ALA A 130 -19.31 32.99 -15.66
N THR A 131 -18.93 32.13 -14.72
CA THR A 131 -19.17 30.68 -14.78
C THR A 131 -20.65 30.35 -14.62
N MET A 132 -21.38 31.02 -13.74
CA MET A 132 -22.84 30.86 -13.61
C MET A 132 -23.55 31.23 -14.91
N LEU A 133 -23.31 32.45 -15.42
CA LEU A 133 -24.01 32.98 -16.59
C LEU A 133 -23.62 32.24 -17.88
N GLY A 134 -22.31 32.03 -18.11
CA GLY A 134 -21.79 31.46 -19.34
C GLY A 134 -21.90 29.94 -19.44
N GLN A 135 -21.84 29.23 -18.29
CA GLN A 135 -21.84 27.75 -18.28
C GLN A 135 -23.10 27.15 -17.65
N GLY A 136 -23.99 27.94 -17.04
CA GLY A 136 -25.24 27.42 -16.46
C GLY A 136 -25.08 26.82 -15.06
N LYS A 137 -24.05 27.22 -14.31
CA LYS A 137 -23.80 26.69 -12.96
C LYS A 137 -24.70 27.36 -11.91
N SER A 138 -25.10 26.59 -10.90
CA SER A 138 -25.62 27.16 -9.65
C SER A 138 -24.46 27.74 -8.81
N ILE A 139 -24.78 28.55 -7.80
CA ILE A 139 -23.79 29.24 -6.97
C ILE A 139 -22.76 28.26 -6.40
N VAL A 140 -23.24 27.18 -5.78
CA VAL A 140 -22.38 26.16 -5.16
C VAL A 140 -21.49 25.50 -6.21
N GLN A 141 -22.02 25.22 -7.41
CA GLN A 141 -21.25 24.59 -8.48
C GLN A 141 -20.20 25.53 -9.11
N ALA A 142 -20.45 26.84 -9.12
CA ALA A 142 -19.47 27.83 -9.53
C ALA A 142 -18.39 28.01 -8.46
N GLU A 143 -18.80 28.16 -7.19
CA GLU A 143 -17.87 28.34 -6.06
C GLU A 143 -16.85 27.20 -5.95
N ILE A 144 -17.31 25.95 -5.97
CA ILE A 144 -16.39 24.81 -5.84
C ILE A 144 -15.45 24.66 -7.04
N ASP A 145 -15.78 25.23 -8.21
CA ASP A 145 -15.01 25.16 -9.45
C ASP A 145 -14.16 26.42 -9.66
N SER A 146 -14.79 27.52 -10.08
CA SER A 146 -14.09 28.73 -10.54
C SER A 146 -13.38 29.49 -9.43
N ALA A 147 -13.73 29.24 -8.16
CA ALA A 147 -13.02 29.78 -7.01
C ALA A 147 -12.15 28.69 -6.35
N CYS A 148 -12.74 27.76 -5.60
CA CYS A 148 -11.97 26.83 -4.76
C CYS A 148 -11.02 25.93 -5.54
N GLU A 149 -11.52 25.18 -6.53
CA GLU A 149 -10.69 24.24 -7.30
C GLU A 149 -9.61 24.96 -8.13
N LEU A 150 -9.93 26.11 -8.74
CA LEU A 150 -8.93 26.91 -9.47
C LEU A 150 -7.82 27.43 -8.55
N VAL A 151 -8.19 28.01 -7.40
CA VAL A 151 -7.24 28.52 -6.40
C VAL A 151 -6.37 27.39 -5.86
N ASP A 152 -6.98 26.24 -5.57
CA ASP A 152 -6.26 25.07 -5.11
C ASP A 152 -5.30 24.54 -6.18
N PHE A 153 -5.69 24.49 -7.46
CA PHE A 153 -4.75 24.12 -8.53
C PHE A 153 -3.51 25.03 -8.56
N PHE A 154 -3.71 26.35 -8.46
CA PHE A 154 -2.60 27.29 -8.47
C PHE A 154 -1.66 27.10 -7.26
N ARG A 155 -2.22 26.86 -6.08
CA ARG A 155 -1.46 26.66 -4.83
C ARG A 155 -0.79 25.31 -4.74
N PHE A 156 -1.54 24.23 -4.92
CA PHE A 156 -1.03 22.87 -4.81
C PHE A 156 -0.04 22.54 -5.93
N ASN A 157 -0.27 22.97 -7.18
CA ASN A 157 0.74 22.76 -8.23
C ASN A 157 2.05 23.50 -7.93
N SER A 158 1.96 24.72 -7.40
CA SER A 158 3.14 25.48 -6.97
C SER A 158 3.88 24.78 -5.83
N LEU A 159 3.14 24.25 -4.84
CA LEU A 159 3.69 23.45 -3.76
C LEU A 159 4.40 22.20 -4.30
N TYR A 160 3.73 21.40 -5.13
CA TYR A 160 4.28 20.17 -5.70
C TYR A 160 5.51 20.43 -6.55
N ALA A 161 5.51 21.49 -7.36
CA ALA A 161 6.67 21.86 -8.16
C ALA A 161 7.88 22.21 -7.28
N LEU A 162 7.66 23.00 -6.22
CA LEU A 162 8.73 23.37 -5.27
C LEU A 162 9.22 22.18 -4.44
N GLU A 163 8.33 21.24 -4.09
CA GLU A 163 8.73 20.00 -3.40
C GLU A 163 9.54 19.09 -4.30
N MET A 164 9.19 19.01 -5.59
CA MET A 164 9.92 18.21 -6.58
C MET A 164 11.38 18.70 -6.75
N GLU A 165 11.62 20.01 -6.65
CA GLU A 165 12.96 20.61 -6.71
C GLU A 165 13.86 20.23 -5.49
N LYS A 166 13.28 19.74 -4.39
CA LYS A 166 14.04 19.30 -3.20
C LYS A 166 14.75 17.95 -3.39
N TYR A 167 14.40 17.18 -4.42
CA TYR A 167 15.06 15.91 -4.69
C TYR A 167 16.50 16.13 -5.16
N GLU A 168 17.46 15.60 -4.40
CA GLU A 168 18.88 15.62 -4.76
C GLU A 168 19.38 14.18 -5.03
N PRO A 169 20.00 13.93 -6.19
CA PRO A 169 20.63 12.64 -6.47
C PRO A 169 21.88 12.45 -5.58
N ILE A 170 22.19 11.19 -5.26
CA ILE A 170 23.34 10.84 -4.42
C ILE A 170 24.62 11.40 -5.06
N SER A 171 25.35 12.22 -4.31
CA SER A 171 26.69 12.70 -4.66
C SER A 171 27.75 11.85 -3.96
N THR A 172 28.91 11.69 -4.59
CA THR A 172 30.08 11.02 -3.98
C THR A 172 31.14 12.06 -3.62
N GLU A 173 32.20 11.67 -2.92
CA GLU A 173 33.30 12.58 -2.55
C GLU A 173 33.98 13.24 -3.77
N ILE A 174 33.91 12.59 -4.94
CA ILE A 174 34.55 13.07 -6.19
C ILE A 174 33.56 13.61 -7.22
N SER A 175 32.25 13.58 -6.94
CA SER A 175 31.23 13.97 -7.93
C SER A 175 29.99 14.57 -7.28
N THR A 176 29.63 15.77 -7.71
CA THR A 176 28.38 16.43 -7.33
C THR A 176 27.33 16.20 -8.41
N ASN A 177 26.23 15.55 -8.04
CA ASN A 177 25.10 15.30 -8.93
C ASN A 177 23.97 16.28 -8.61
N LYS A 178 23.33 16.85 -9.64
CA LYS A 178 22.14 17.69 -9.51
C LYS A 178 21.10 17.30 -10.55
N MET A 179 19.83 17.32 -10.15
CA MET A 179 18.71 17.12 -11.06
C MET A 179 18.15 18.47 -11.51
N HIS A 180 18.05 18.68 -12.83
CA HIS A 180 17.45 19.90 -13.39
C HIS A 180 16.14 19.56 -14.09
N TYR A 181 15.03 20.06 -13.55
CA TYR A 181 13.70 19.90 -14.13
C TYR A 181 13.48 20.90 -15.26
N ARG A 182 13.84 20.49 -16.48
CA ARG A 182 13.67 21.30 -17.68
C ARG A 182 12.20 21.31 -18.12
N GLY A 183 11.69 22.48 -18.49
CA GLY A 183 10.53 22.59 -19.39
C GLY A 183 10.79 21.85 -20.71
N MET A 184 9.72 21.41 -21.36
CA MET A 184 9.80 20.70 -22.63
C MET A 184 10.25 21.63 -23.76
N GLU A 185 10.98 21.08 -24.71
CA GLU A 185 11.45 21.83 -25.88
C GLU A 185 10.34 21.92 -26.93
N GLY A 186 9.85 23.14 -27.16
CA GLY A 186 8.74 23.43 -28.06
C GLY A 186 7.57 24.08 -27.32
N PHE A 187 6.33 23.84 -27.77
CA PHE A 187 5.13 24.38 -27.15
C PHE A 187 4.14 23.30 -26.70
N VAL A 188 3.26 23.67 -25.77
CA VAL A 188 2.17 22.83 -25.27
C VAL A 188 0.84 23.36 -25.79
N ALA A 189 0.00 22.49 -26.34
CA ALA A 189 -1.36 22.85 -26.71
C ALA A 189 -2.33 22.47 -25.58
N ALA A 190 -2.94 23.47 -24.94
CA ALA A 190 -3.97 23.26 -23.92
C ALA A 190 -5.37 23.35 -24.55
N ILE A 191 -6.10 22.25 -24.59
CA ILE A 191 -7.46 22.17 -25.15
C ILE A 191 -8.42 21.84 -24.01
N THR A 192 -9.25 22.82 -23.67
CA THR A 192 -10.02 22.81 -22.41
C THR A 192 -11.53 22.63 -22.64
N PRO A 193 -12.24 21.97 -21.71
CA PRO A 193 -13.66 21.66 -21.83
C PRO A 193 -14.53 22.82 -21.33
N PHE A 194 -15.85 22.70 -21.47
CA PHE A 194 -16.80 23.72 -21.00
C PHE A 194 -17.21 23.55 -19.52
N ASN A 195 -17.07 22.35 -18.98
CA ASN A 195 -17.75 21.95 -17.76
C ASN A 195 -17.10 22.49 -16.48
N PHE A 196 -15.79 22.76 -16.49
CA PHE A 196 -15.07 23.33 -15.36
C PHE A 196 -14.16 24.47 -15.81
N THR A 197 -14.34 25.62 -15.17
CA THR A 197 -13.49 26.80 -15.35
C THR A 197 -12.09 26.56 -14.79
N ALA A 198 -11.98 25.82 -13.68
CA ALA A 198 -10.74 25.42 -13.03
C ALA A 198 -9.86 24.56 -13.96
N ILE A 199 -10.45 23.56 -14.63
CA ILE A 199 -9.73 22.73 -15.62
C ILE A 199 -9.17 23.60 -16.74
N GLY A 200 -9.94 24.60 -17.19
CA GLY A 200 -9.50 25.62 -18.14
C GLY A 200 -8.18 26.28 -17.76
N GLY A 201 -8.13 26.84 -16.55
CA GLY A 201 -6.93 27.46 -16.00
C GLY A 201 -5.79 26.45 -15.82
N ASN A 202 -6.06 25.32 -15.16
CA ASN A 202 -5.06 24.33 -14.80
C ASN A 202 -4.34 23.71 -16.03
N LEU A 203 -5.08 23.35 -17.09
CA LEU A 203 -4.47 22.75 -18.27
C LEU A 203 -3.46 23.70 -18.96
N ALA A 204 -3.67 25.01 -18.84
CA ALA A 204 -2.77 26.03 -19.37
C ALA A 204 -1.64 26.40 -18.39
N THR A 205 -1.94 26.57 -17.11
CA THR A 205 -0.98 27.08 -16.12
C THR A 205 -0.05 26.01 -15.58
N ALA A 206 -0.47 24.73 -15.48
CA ALA A 206 0.40 23.67 -14.98
C ALA A 206 1.64 23.45 -15.87
N PRO A 207 1.52 23.36 -17.22
CA PRO A 207 2.70 23.36 -18.08
C PRO A 207 3.48 24.67 -18.00
N ALA A 208 2.82 25.82 -17.94
CA ALA A 208 3.49 27.12 -17.85
C ALA A 208 4.36 27.23 -16.58
N LEU A 209 3.88 26.77 -15.43
CA LEU A 209 4.63 26.69 -14.17
C LEU A 209 5.95 25.91 -14.32
N MET A 210 5.92 24.81 -15.09
CA MET A 210 7.10 23.98 -15.36
C MET A 210 8.05 24.56 -16.43
N GLY A 211 7.85 25.82 -16.82
CA GLY A 211 8.72 26.53 -17.78
C GLY A 211 8.37 26.27 -19.25
N ASN A 212 7.20 25.72 -19.53
CA ASN A 212 6.70 25.57 -20.91
C ASN A 212 5.97 26.84 -21.37
N VAL A 213 5.78 26.96 -22.68
CA VAL A 213 4.90 27.96 -23.30
C VAL A 213 3.67 27.27 -23.89
N VAL A 214 2.53 27.94 -23.87
CA VAL A 214 1.23 27.29 -24.03
C VAL A 214 0.34 28.04 -25.01
N LEU A 215 -0.25 27.29 -25.94
CA LEU A 215 -1.36 27.72 -26.78
C LEU A 215 -2.66 27.21 -26.17
N TRP A 216 -3.44 28.11 -25.61
CA TRP A 216 -4.67 27.77 -24.92
C TRP A 216 -5.88 27.98 -25.83
N LYS A 217 -6.49 26.88 -26.24
CA LYS A 217 -7.83 26.86 -26.84
C LYS A 217 -8.89 26.67 -25.72
N PRO A 218 -9.67 27.70 -25.37
CA PRO A 218 -10.85 27.55 -24.53
C PRO A 218 -11.98 26.82 -25.26
N SER A 219 -12.92 26.27 -24.49
CA SER A 219 -14.23 25.87 -25.03
C SER A 219 -15.05 27.11 -25.36
N ASP A 220 -15.76 27.06 -26.49
CA ASP A 220 -16.58 28.15 -26.99
C ASP A 220 -17.67 28.57 -25.97
N THR A 221 -18.18 27.61 -25.20
CA THR A 221 -19.22 27.83 -24.18
C THR A 221 -18.67 28.13 -22.78
N ALA A 222 -17.35 28.24 -22.61
CA ALA A 222 -16.70 28.68 -21.36
C ALA A 222 -15.69 29.83 -21.58
N VAL A 223 -15.72 30.45 -22.76
CA VAL A 223 -14.71 31.44 -23.16
C VAL A 223 -14.70 32.67 -22.27
N LEU A 224 -15.84 33.13 -21.75
CA LEU A 224 -15.92 34.27 -20.82
C LEU A 224 -15.16 34.03 -19.52
N SER A 225 -15.43 32.90 -18.84
CA SER A 225 -14.79 32.59 -17.57
C SER A 225 -13.29 32.32 -17.77
N ASN A 226 -12.92 31.62 -18.84
CA ASN A 226 -11.52 31.40 -19.22
C ASN A 226 -10.78 32.68 -19.60
N TYR A 227 -11.43 33.64 -20.27
CA TYR A 227 -10.81 34.93 -20.57
C TYR A 227 -10.56 35.76 -19.31
N ILE A 228 -11.45 35.70 -18.31
CA ILE A 228 -11.22 36.36 -17.02
C ILE A 228 -10.03 35.72 -16.29
N ILE A 229 -9.87 34.39 -16.34
CA ILE A 229 -8.66 33.73 -15.84
C ILE A 229 -7.43 34.26 -16.59
N TYR A 230 -7.48 34.36 -17.92
CA TYR A 230 -6.37 34.89 -18.69
C TYR A 230 -5.99 36.32 -18.25
N GLN A 231 -6.97 37.21 -18.09
CA GLN A 231 -6.73 38.58 -17.60
C GLN A 231 -6.11 38.59 -16.19
N LEU A 232 -6.58 37.70 -15.32
CA LEU A 232 -6.02 37.52 -13.99
C LEU A 232 -4.56 37.05 -14.04
N LEU A 233 -4.21 36.13 -14.95
CA LEU A 233 -2.84 35.66 -15.13
C LEU A 233 -1.92 36.75 -15.68
N GLU A 234 -2.43 37.63 -16.56
CA GLU A 234 -1.70 38.82 -17.00
C GLU A 234 -1.43 39.78 -15.83
N GLU A 235 -2.44 40.05 -15.00
CA GLU A 235 -2.29 40.89 -13.81
C GLU A 235 -1.34 40.26 -12.78
N ALA A 236 -1.33 38.93 -12.66
CA ALA A 236 -0.43 38.20 -11.78
C ALA A 236 1.04 38.26 -12.22
N GLY A 237 1.31 38.62 -13.49
CA GLY A 237 2.66 38.81 -14.01
C GLY A 237 3.16 37.69 -14.94
N ILE A 238 2.27 36.87 -15.52
CA ILE A 238 2.67 35.95 -16.61
C ILE A 238 3.18 36.77 -17.81
N PRO A 239 4.42 36.54 -18.28
CA PRO A 239 4.96 37.33 -19.38
C PRO A 239 4.18 37.14 -20.70
N PRO A 240 4.10 38.19 -21.54
CA PRO A 240 3.48 38.08 -22.86
C PRO A 240 4.09 36.93 -23.68
N GLY A 241 3.23 36.11 -24.29
CA GLY A 241 3.64 34.99 -25.15
C GLY A 241 3.85 33.67 -24.41
N VAL A 242 3.94 33.65 -23.08
CA VAL A 242 4.01 32.39 -22.31
C VAL A 242 2.70 31.62 -22.40
N ILE A 243 1.57 32.31 -22.34
CA ILE A 243 0.24 31.75 -22.62
C ILE A 243 -0.41 32.62 -23.70
N SER A 244 -0.76 32.01 -24.83
CA SER A 244 -1.55 32.64 -25.88
C SER A 244 -3.00 32.16 -25.79
N PHE A 245 -3.96 33.10 -25.70
CA PHE A 245 -5.38 32.80 -25.60
C PHE A 245 -6.03 32.80 -26.99
N LEU A 246 -6.33 31.60 -27.49
CA LEU A 246 -6.71 31.36 -28.88
C LEU A 246 -8.05 30.63 -29.00
N PRO A 247 -9.19 31.31 -28.75
CA PRO A 247 -10.48 30.80 -29.19
C PRO A 247 -10.37 30.44 -30.67
N SER A 248 -10.68 29.21 -31.05
CA SER A 248 -10.39 28.69 -32.39
C SER A 248 -11.33 27.55 -32.75
N PHE A 249 -11.57 27.35 -34.04
CA PHE A 249 -12.34 26.20 -34.49
C PHE A 249 -11.53 24.92 -34.28
N GLY A 250 -12.09 23.96 -33.54
CA GLY A 250 -11.37 22.78 -33.04
C GLY A 250 -10.56 22.01 -34.09
N PRO A 251 -11.14 21.63 -35.24
CA PRO A 251 -10.41 20.96 -36.32
C PRO A 251 -9.23 21.75 -36.89
N VAL A 252 -9.40 23.08 -37.07
CA VAL A 252 -8.32 23.95 -37.56
C VAL A 252 -7.20 24.03 -36.52
N PHE A 253 -7.54 24.23 -35.26
CA PHE A 253 -6.56 24.25 -34.17
C PHE A 253 -5.78 22.94 -34.08
N GLY A 254 -6.48 21.80 -34.05
CA GLY A 254 -5.89 20.47 -33.99
C GLY A 254 -4.94 20.19 -35.17
N GLN A 255 -5.35 20.54 -36.39
CA GLN A 255 -4.51 20.38 -37.57
C GLN A 255 -3.25 21.24 -37.51
N MET A 256 -3.37 22.52 -37.12
CA MET A 256 -2.23 23.43 -37.05
C MET A 256 -1.21 23.00 -36.00
N ILE A 257 -1.66 22.66 -34.79
CA ILE A 257 -0.74 22.25 -33.71
C ILE A 257 -0.05 20.92 -34.02
N THR A 258 -0.75 19.94 -34.61
CA THR A 258 -0.19 18.61 -34.90
C THR A 258 0.69 18.61 -36.15
N SER A 259 0.55 19.59 -37.03
CA SER A 259 1.43 19.71 -38.21
C SER A 259 2.77 20.38 -37.91
N ASP A 260 2.90 21.07 -36.77
CA ASP A 260 4.11 21.81 -36.40
C ASP A 260 5.16 20.91 -35.72
N SER A 261 6.41 20.98 -36.20
CA SER A 261 7.54 20.19 -35.69
C SER A 261 7.92 20.47 -34.22
N ASN A 262 7.49 21.61 -33.66
CA ASN A 262 7.79 22.06 -32.30
C ASN A 262 6.70 21.66 -31.28
N LEU A 263 5.70 20.86 -31.65
CA LEU A 263 4.72 20.36 -30.69
C LEU A 263 5.42 19.45 -29.67
N SER A 264 5.38 19.81 -28.38
CA SER A 264 5.97 19.00 -27.30
C SER A 264 4.94 18.23 -26.50
N ALA A 265 3.73 18.78 -26.35
CA ALA A 265 2.66 18.11 -25.63
C ALA A 265 1.28 18.65 -26.01
N ILE A 266 0.27 17.81 -25.84
CA ILE A 266 -1.14 18.18 -25.85
C ILE A 266 -1.69 17.89 -24.46
N ASN A 267 -2.20 18.92 -23.79
CA ASN A 267 -2.91 18.82 -22.52
C ASN A 267 -4.41 19.01 -22.77
N PHE A 268 -5.16 17.91 -22.75
CA PHE A 268 -6.51 17.83 -23.29
C PHE A 268 -7.49 17.34 -22.22
N THR A 269 -8.66 17.98 -22.14
CA THR A 269 -9.83 17.37 -21.50
C THR A 269 -11.03 17.51 -22.42
N GLY A 270 -11.74 16.40 -22.65
CA GLY A 270 -12.93 16.39 -23.52
C GLY A 270 -13.34 15.00 -23.97
N SER A 271 -13.91 14.90 -25.19
CA SER A 271 -14.44 13.64 -25.69
C SER A 271 -13.35 12.64 -26.08
N VAL A 272 -13.60 11.36 -25.84
CA VAL A 272 -12.74 10.25 -26.29
C VAL A 272 -12.45 10.30 -27.78
N GLN A 273 -13.46 10.63 -28.60
CA GLN A 273 -13.29 10.65 -30.05
C GLN A 273 -12.33 11.76 -30.48
N THR A 274 -12.43 12.95 -29.90
CA THR A 274 -11.52 14.05 -30.18
C THR A 274 -10.09 13.70 -29.77
N PHE A 275 -9.91 13.11 -28.58
CA PHE A 275 -8.59 12.70 -28.11
C PHE A 275 -7.96 11.64 -29.01
N LYS A 276 -8.74 10.63 -29.45
CA LYS A 276 -8.29 9.63 -30.43
C LYS A 276 -7.88 10.26 -31.77
N THR A 277 -8.61 11.27 -32.24
CA THR A 277 -8.25 11.97 -33.47
C THR A 277 -6.91 12.70 -33.33
N LEU A 278 -6.73 13.46 -32.25
CA LEU A 278 -5.45 14.14 -31.98
C LEU A 278 -4.31 13.14 -31.84
N TRP A 279 -4.55 12.01 -31.16
CA TRP A 279 -3.56 10.95 -31.02
C TRP A 279 -3.15 10.36 -32.36
N ARG A 280 -4.09 10.08 -33.26
CA ARG A 280 -3.79 9.61 -34.62
C ARG A 280 -3.01 10.65 -35.43
N GLN A 281 -3.41 11.92 -35.36
CA GLN A 281 -2.72 13.00 -36.06
C GLN A 281 -1.27 13.16 -35.59
N VAL A 282 -1.02 13.03 -34.28
CA VAL A 282 0.36 12.99 -33.77
C VAL A 282 1.07 11.74 -34.28
N ALA A 283 0.43 10.57 -34.19
CA ALA A 283 1.02 9.31 -34.64
C ALA A 283 1.45 9.33 -36.11
N GLU A 284 0.62 9.90 -36.99
CA GLU A 284 0.87 10.06 -38.43
C GLU A 284 2.00 11.06 -38.75
N ASN A 285 2.30 11.99 -37.85
CA ASN A 285 3.31 13.03 -38.04
C ASN A 285 4.58 12.80 -37.20
N LEU A 286 4.78 11.61 -36.63
CA LEU A 286 5.87 11.32 -35.69
C LEU A 286 7.25 11.73 -36.22
N ASP A 287 7.52 11.48 -37.50
CA ASP A 287 8.81 11.75 -38.15
C ASP A 287 9.14 13.26 -38.27
N LYS A 288 8.14 14.14 -38.13
CA LYS A 288 8.32 15.60 -38.24
C LYS A 288 8.74 16.25 -36.93
N TYR A 289 8.45 15.64 -35.79
CA TYR A 289 8.64 16.29 -34.50
C TYR A 289 10.10 16.26 -34.05
N LYS A 290 10.55 17.35 -33.43
CA LYS A 290 11.87 17.43 -32.80
C LYS A 290 12.01 16.53 -31.58
N THR A 291 10.89 16.28 -30.90
CA THR A 291 10.77 15.41 -29.73
C THR A 291 9.44 14.66 -29.78
N PHE A 292 9.30 13.57 -29.03
CA PHE A 292 8.03 12.84 -28.97
C PHE A 292 6.98 13.66 -28.22
N PRO A 293 5.87 14.07 -28.87
CA PRO A 293 4.85 14.84 -28.18
C PRO A 293 4.18 14.02 -27.09
N LYS A 294 4.02 14.60 -25.89
CA LYS A 294 3.29 13.96 -24.79
C LYS A 294 1.80 14.24 -24.89
N LEU A 295 0.97 13.21 -25.01
CA LEU A 295 -0.48 13.37 -24.98
C LEU A 295 -1.01 13.07 -23.59
N ILE A 296 -1.42 14.13 -22.90
CA ILE A 296 -2.01 14.09 -21.56
C ILE A 296 -3.49 14.39 -21.76
N GLY A 297 -4.33 13.38 -21.55
CA GLY A 297 -5.77 13.48 -21.71
C GLY A 297 -6.47 13.23 -20.39
N GLU A 298 -7.61 13.87 -20.15
CA GLU A 298 -8.70 13.30 -19.35
C GLU A 298 -9.91 13.16 -20.27
N CYS A 299 -10.52 11.99 -20.28
CA CYS A 299 -11.68 11.71 -21.12
C CYS A 299 -12.86 11.29 -20.25
N GLY A 300 -14.07 11.64 -20.71
CA GLY A 300 -15.32 11.41 -20.00
C GLY A 300 -15.56 9.99 -19.45
N GLY A 301 -16.61 9.86 -18.65
CA GLY A 301 -16.85 8.70 -17.80
C GLY A 301 -18.27 8.16 -17.90
N LYS A 302 -18.44 6.89 -17.49
CA LYS A 302 -19.77 6.28 -17.28
C LYS A 302 -19.88 5.72 -15.87
N ASN A 303 -19.96 6.65 -14.93
CA ASN A 303 -19.79 6.41 -13.51
C ASN A 303 -21.00 5.72 -12.89
N PHE A 304 -20.75 4.93 -11.85
CA PHE A 304 -21.77 4.11 -11.21
C PHE A 304 -21.88 4.33 -9.70
N HIS A 305 -23.07 4.11 -9.17
CA HIS A 305 -23.30 3.84 -7.76
C HIS A 305 -23.77 2.38 -7.61
N PHE A 306 -23.11 1.60 -6.75
CA PHE A 306 -23.51 0.25 -6.40
C PHE A 306 -24.02 0.21 -4.97
N VAL A 307 -25.19 -0.36 -4.77
CA VAL A 307 -25.85 -0.40 -3.46
C VAL A 307 -25.90 -1.85 -2.98
N HIS A 308 -25.41 -2.11 -1.78
CA HIS A 308 -25.53 -3.40 -1.10
C HIS A 308 -26.85 -3.47 -0.28
N PRO A 309 -27.45 -4.64 0.00
CA PRO A 309 -28.67 -4.75 0.81
C PRO A 309 -28.59 -4.14 2.21
N SER A 310 -27.38 -4.02 2.79
CA SER A 310 -27.14 -3.34 4.08
C SER A 310 -26.99 -1.82 3.97
N ALA A 311 -27.03 -1.22 2.77
CA ALA A 311 -26.78 0.20 2.60
C ALA A 311 -27.86 1.08 3.23
N ASN A 312 -27.44 2.24 3.75
CA ASN A 312 -28.34 3.25 4.25
C ASN A 312 -29.08 3.97 3.10
N ALA A 313 -30.40 3.82 3.03
CA ALA A 313 -31.21 4.33 1.94
C ALA A 313 -31.24 5.88 1.86
N ASP A 314 -31.12 6.60 2.99
CA ASP A 314 -31.08 8.07 3.00
C ASP A 314 -29.78 8.58 2.38
N VAL A 315 -28.65 7.99 2.75
CA VAL A 315 -27.33 8.34 2.19
C VAL A 315 -27.30 8.05 0.69
N VAL A 316 -27.76 6.86 0.28
CA VAL A 316 -27.81 6.48 -1.15
C VAL A 316 -28.65 7.47 -1.95
N ALA A 317 -29.86 7.81 -1.48
CA ALA A 317 -30.76 8.71 -2.19
C ALA A 317 -30.15 10.13 -2.34
N ALA A 318 -29.61 10.68 -1.25
CA ALA A 318 -29.01 12.02 -1.25
C ALA A 318 -27.74 12.09 -2.14
N CYS A 319 -26.82 11.14 -1.98
CA CYS A 319 -25.58 11.09 -2.75
C CYS A 319 -25.85 10.84 -4.24
N THR A 320 -26.80 9.97 -4.57
CA THR A 320 -27.16 9.67 -5.96
C THR A 320 -27.83 10.87 -6.64
N ALA A 321 -28.80 11.52 -5.98
CA ALA A 321 -29.46 12.70 -6.55
C ALA A 321 -28.46 13.83 -6.83
N ARG A 322 -27.52 14.09 -5.90
CA ARG A 322 -26.44 15.06 -6.11
C ARG A 322 -25.51 14.65 -7.25
N SER A 323 -25.01 13.42 -7.22
CA SER A 323 -24.07 12.94 -8.25
C SER A 323 -24.65 12.95 -9.66
N ALA A 324 -25.93 12.62 -9.80
CA ALA A 324 -26.58 12.50 -11.11
C ALA A 324 -27.06 13.83 -11.68
N TRP A 325 -27.54 14.76 -10.84
CA TRP A 325 -28.28 15.92 -11.31
C TRP A 325 -27.64 17.27 -10.98
N GLU A 326 -26.67 17.37 -10.07
CA GLU A 326 -25.91 18.61 -9.91
C GLU A 326 -25.28 19.03 -11.23
N TYR A 327 -25.38 20.33 -11.55
CA TYR A 327 -24.93 20.89 -12.82
C TYR A 327 -25.54 20.17 -14.06
N GLY A 328 -26.74 19.62 -13.91
CA GLY A 328 -27.44 18.89 -14.98
C GLY A 328 -26.72 17.61 -15.40
N GLY A 329 -25.95 16.98 -14.52
CA GLY A 329 -25.17 15.77 -14.84
C GLY A 329 -24.01 16.03 -15.82
N GLN A 330 -23.63 17.29 -16.05
CA GLN A 330 -22.56 17.69 -16.97
C GLN A 330 -21.17 17.66 -16.31
N LYS A 331 -20.87 16.58 -15.58
CA LYS A 331 -19.57 16.32 -14.96
C LYS A 331 -19.02 15.02 -15.51
N CYS A 332 -17.72 14.94 -15.77
CA CYS A 332 -17.07 13.69 -16.17
C CYS A 332 -17.34 12.56 -15.16
N SER A 333 -17.46 12.91 -13.88
CA SER A 333 -17.71 12.02 -12.73
C SER A 333 -19.18 11.82 -12.34
N ALA A 334 -20.14 12.42 -13.05
CA ALA A 334 -21.57 12.32 -12.70
C ALA A 334 -22.06 10.86 -12.70
N CYS A 335 -22.79 10.46 -11.66
CA CYS A 335 -23.42 9.15 -11.60
C CYS A 335 -24.51 9.06 -12.67
N SER A 336 -24.35 8.12 -13.60
CA SER A 336 -25.32 7.91 -14.69
C SER A 336 -25.94 6.53 -14.68
N ARG A 337 -25.44 5.62 -13.83
CA ARG A 337 -25.98 4.27 -13.63
C ARG A 337 -25.95 3.88 -12.15
N ILE A 338 -27.07 3.44 -11.61
CA ILE A 338 -27.18 2.94 -10.23
C ILE A 338 -27.63 1.48 -10.24
N TYR A 339 -26.98 0.64 -9.43
CA TYR A 339 -27.33 -0.75 -9.21
C TYR A 339 -27.92 -0.90 -7.83
N VAL A 340 -29.19 -1.32 -7.73
CA VAL A 340 -29.94 -1.35 -6.47
C VAL A 340 -30.50 -2.76 -6.22
N PRO A 341 -30.38 -3.31 -5.00
CA PRO A 341 -30.96 -4.60 -4.68
C PRO A 341 -32.47 -4.45 -4.54
N LYS A 342 -33.21 -5.50 -4.91
CA LYS A 342 -34.67 -5.54 -4.90
C LYS A 342 -35.24 -5.25 -3.51
N SER A 343 -34.61 -5.73 -2.43
CA SER A 343 -35.04 -5.46 -1.05
C SER A 343 -35.04 -3.97 -0.66
N ARG A 344 -34.19 -3.15 -1.28
CA ARG A 344 -34.04 -1.72 -0.95
C ARG A 344 -34.58 -0.78 -2.02
N TRP A 345 -34.96 -1.31 -3.19
CA TRP A 345 -35.39 -0.50 -4.31
C TRP A 345 -36.56 0.44 -3.97
N ASP A 346 -37.63 -0.08 -3.37
CA ASP A 346 -38.83 0.72 -3.10
C ASP A 346 -38.54 1.86 -2.12
N GLU A 347 -37.78 1.58 -1.05
CA GLU A 347 -37.38 2.60 -0.06
C GLU A 347 -36.53 3.70 -0.70
N ILE A 348 -35.48 3.31 -1.43
CA ILE A 348 -34.56 4.25 -2.10
C ILE A 348 -35.30 5.06 -3.16
N PHE A 349 -36.17 4.42 -3.95
CA PHE A 349 -36.94 5.09 -4.99
C PHE A 349 -37.88 6.15 -4.41
N GLN A 350 -38.60 5.86 -3.31
CA GLN A 350 -39.46 6.86 -2.67
C GLN A 350 -38.68 8.05 -2.13
N LYS A 351 -37.49 7.81 -1.54
CA LYS A 351 -36.61 8.89 -1.07
C LYS A 351 -36.07 9.73 -2.23
N ILE A 352 -35.62 9.11 -3.33
CA ILE A 352 -35.20 9.81 -4.56
C ILE A 352 -36.37 10.61 -5.14
N LYS A 353 -37.58 10.05 -5.20
CA LYS A 353 -38.79 10.73 -5.66
C LYS A 353 -39.12 11.96 -4.81
N LYS A 354 -38.98 11.87 -3.48
CA LYS A 354 -39.18 13.00 -2.58
C LYS A 354 -38.15 14.12 -2.82
N ILE A 355 -36.89 13.76 -3.05
CA ILE A 355 -35.84 14.73 -3.43
C ILE A 355 -36.18 15.35 -4.79
N HIS A 356 -36.54 14.53 -5.77
CA HIS A 356 -36.90 14.95 -7.13
C HIS A 356 -38.01 16.01 -7.14
N GLN A 357 -39.06 15.83 -6.34
CA GLN A 357 -40.15 16.81 -6.19
C GLN A 357 -39.71 18.17 -5.62
N GLN A 358 -38.58 18.22 -4.92
CA GLN A 358 -38.02 19.45 -4.35
C GLN A 358 -37.02 20.14 -5.29
N ILE A 359 -36.60 19.46 -6.36
CA ILE A 359 -35.61 19.99 -7.29
C ILE A 359 -36.20 21.18 -8.05
N LYS A 360 -35.58 22.34 -7.85
CA LYS A 360 -35.87 23.55 -8.61
C LYS A 360 -34.93 23.65 -9.80
N LEU A 361 -35.49 23.53 -10.99
CA LEU A 361 -34.83 23.80 -12.27
C LEU A 361 -35.18 25.23 -12.71
N GLY A 362 -34.18 26.05 -13.03
CA GLY A 362 -34.45 27.44 -13.39
C GLY A 362 -33.23 28.24 -13.82
N ASP A 363 -33.42 29.56 -13.87
CA ASP A 363 -32.38 30.54 -14.24
C ASP A 363 -31.30 30.64 -13.17
N VAL A 364 -30.04 30.71 -13.59
CA VAL A 364 -28.87 30.77 -12.69
C VAL A 364 -28.84 32.01 -11.79
N ARG A 365 -29.58 33.06 -12.14
CA ARG A 365 -29.71 34.27 -11.31
C ARG A 365 -30.57 34.02 -10.07
N ASP A 366 -31.47 33.03 -10.09
CA ASP A 366 -32.20 32.61 -8.91
C ASP A 366 -31.32 31.71 -8.04
N GLY A 367 -30.96 32.18 -6.85
CA GLY A 367 -30.14 31.42 -5.92
C GLY A 367 -30.82 30.21 -5.27
N SER A 368 -32.12 30.01 -5.51
CA SER A 368 -32.87 28.87 -4.95
C SER A 368 -32.84 27.61 -5.82
N ILE A 369 -32.25 27.67 -7.02
CA ILE A 369 -32.19 26.53 -7.94
C ILE A 369 -31.25 25.44 -7.45
N PHE A 370 -31.56 24.19 -7.80
CA PHE A 370 -30.65 23.08 -7.62
C PHE A 370 -29.66 22.97 -8.79
N PHE A 371 -30.18 23.04 -10.01
CA PHE A 371 -29.41 23.08 -11.25
C PHE A 371 -30.16 23.86 -12.34
N SER A 372 -29.48 24.16 -13.44
CA SER A 372 -30.00 24.96 -14.55
C SER A 372 -30.01 24.17 -15.88
N ALA A 373 -30.19 24.89 -16.99
CA ALA A 373 -30.14 24.35 -18.34
C ALA A 373 -28.81 23.64 -18.68
N VAL A 374 -28.86 22.71 -19.63
CA VAL A 374 -27.66 22.12 -20.22
C VAL A 374 -26.95 23.11 -21.14
N ILE A 375 -25.66 22.88 -21.44
CA ILE A 375 -24.76 23.93 -21.93
C ILE A 375 -25.17 24.55 -23.28
N ASP A 376 -25.64 23.75 -24.23
CA ASP A 376 -25.89 24.19 -25.61
C ASP A 376 -26.96 23.34 -26.33
N LYS A 377 -27.36 23.82 -27.50
CA LYS A 377 -28.36 23.15 -28.35
C LYS A 377 -27.95 21.75 -28.78
N LYS A 378 -26.65 21.50 -28.98
CA LYS A 378 -26.13 20.18 -29.38
C LYS A 378 -26.32 19.17 -28.25
N SER A 379 -25.96 19.56 -27.02
CA SER A 379 -26.14 18.77 -25.81
C SER A 379 -27.63 18.53 -25.54
N PHE A 380 -28.46 19.57 -25.67
CA PHE A 380 -29.92 19.45 -25.56
C PHE A 380 -30.49 18.44 -26.54
N SER A 381 -30.12 18.55 -27.83
CA SER A 381 -30.61 17.66 -28.89
C SER A 381 -30.15 16.21 -28.67
N LYS A 382 -28.91 16.02 -28.20
CA LYS A 382 -28.38 14.70 -27.83
C LYS A 382 -29.20 14.11 -26.68
N ILE A 383 -29.38 14.81 -25.57
CA ILE A 383 -30.09 14.27 -24.41
C ILE A 383 -31.57 14.02 -24.74
N LYS A 384 -32.20 14.93 -25.50
CA LYS A 384 -33.56 14.74 -26.03
C LYS A 384 -33.70 13.47 -26.86
N SER A 385 -32.69 13.12 -27.68
CA SER A 385 -32.75 11.88 -28.46
C SER A 385 -32.72 10.64 -27.57
N TYR A 386 -31.93 10.64 -26.49
CA TYR A 386 -31.94 9.55 -25.50
C TYR A 386 -33.31 9.43 -24.81
N ILE A 387 -33.88 10.53 -24.31
CA ILE A 387 -35.21 10.51 -23.68
C ILE A 387 -36.29 10.06 -24.68
N GLY A 388 -36.16 10.48 -25.95
CA GLY A 388 -37.03 10.09 -27.06
C GLY A 388 -37.02 8.59 -27.35
N ILE A 389 -35.89 7.89 -27.19
CA ILE A 389 -35.79 6.43 -27.37
C ILE A 389 -36.76 5.70 -26.42
N VAL A 390 -36.81 6.09 -25.15
CA VAL A 390 -37.70 5.46 -24.16
C VAL A 390 -39.18 5.82 -24.42
N SER A 391 -39.42 7.05 -24.90
CA SER A 391 -40.79 7.54 -25.15
C SER A 391 -41.41 6.94 -26.42
N ALA A 392 -40.61 6.70 -27.47
CA ALA A 392 -41.08 6.18 -28.76
C ALA A 392 -41.29 4.65 -28.75
N ILE A 393 -40.49 3.93 -27.97
CA ILE A 393 -40.56 2.47 -27.85
C ILE A 393 -41.31 2.17 -26.56
N ARG A 394 -42.66 2.11 -26.60
CA ARG A 394 -43.48 1.67 -25.44
C ARG A 394 -42.97 0.31 -24.92
N GLY A 395 -42.13 0.32 -23.89
CA GLY A 395 -41.75 -0.84 -23.06
C GLY A 395 -40.84 -1.92 -23.67
N ASN A 396 -40.46 -1.88 -24.96
CA ASN A 396 -39.90 -3.07 -25.63
C ASN A 396 -38.36 -3.21 -25.69
N GLU A 397 -37.58 -2.24 -25.21
CA GLU A 397 -36.12 -2.43 -24.97
C GLU A 397 -35.79 -2.63 -23.47
N GLY A 398 -36.81 -2.81 -22.62
CA GLY A 398 -36.61 -2.99 -21.19
C GLY A 398 -36.14 -1.71 -20.49
N SER A 399 -36.59 -0.54 -20.94
CA SER A 399 -36.32 0.76 -20.29
C SER A 399 -37.62 1.53 -20.07
N GLU A 400 -37.79 2.15 -18.91
CA GLU A 400 -39.00 2.87 -18.48
C GLU A 400 -38.63 4.17 -17.75
N ILE A 401 -39.23 5.31 -18.11
CA ILE A 401 -39.04 6.56 -17.37
C ILE A 401 -39.92 6.53 -16.12
N LEU A 402 -39.31 6.63 -14.94
CA LEU A 402 -40.01 6.66 -13.66
C LEU A 402 -40.25 8.08 -13.14
N LEU A 403 -39.32 9.01 -13.40
CA LEU A 403 -39.37 10.41 -12.98
C LEU A 403 -38.81 11.30 -14.10
N GLY A 404 -39.37 12.50 -14.26
CA GLY A 404 -38.91 13.49 -15.24
C GLY A 404 -39.26 13.12 -16.68
N GLY A 405 -38.35 13.43 -17.61
CA GLY A 405 -38.53 13.16 -19.05
C GLY A 405 -39.05 14.34 -19.87
N ASN A 406 -39.40 15.48 -19.25
CA ASN A 406 -39.73 16.68 -20.00
C ASN A 406 -38.48 17.48 -20.36
N TYR A 407 -38.59 18.26 -21.43
CA TYR A 407 -37.54 19.15 -21.91
C TYR A 407 -38.19 20.34 -22.62
N ASP A 408 -37.57 21.51 -22.52
CA ASP A 408 -38.00 22.74 -23.17
C ASP A 408 -36.77 23.54 -23.62
N ASP A 409 -36.72 23.92 -24.90
CA ASP A 409 -35.69 24.79 -25.49
C ASP A 409 -36.23 26.17 -25.89
N SER A 410 -37.45 26.55 -25.47
CA SER A 410 -38.10 27.81 -25.85
C SER A 410 -37.34 29.06 -25.35
N LYS A 411 -36.83 29.01 -24.11
CA LYS A 411 -36.09 30.10 -23.45
C LYS A 411 -34.64 29.74 -23.16
N GLY A 412 -34.40 28.57 -22.60
CA GLY A 412 -33.08 28.02 -22.28
C GLY A 412 -33.11 26.52 -22.53
N TYR A 413 -31.96 25.85 -22.49
CA TYR A 413 -31.88 24.42 -22.79
C TYR A 413 -32.25 23.56 -21.57
N PHE A 414 -33.51 23.59 -21.13
CA PHE A 414 -33.96 22.96 -19.90
C PHE A 414 -34.33 21.49 -20.10
N ILE A 415 -33.80 20.61 -19.25
CA ILE A 415 -34.12 19.19 -19.21
C ILE A 415 -34.36 18.77 -17.76
N ASP A 416 -35.49 18.14 -17.51
CA ASP A 416 -35.84 17.65 -16.19
C ASP A 416 -34.84 16.59 -15.70
N ALA A 417 -34.61 16.58 -14.39
CA ALA A 417 -33.95 15.46 -13.71
C ALA A 417 -34.72 14.17 -14.03
N THR A 418 -34.10 13.27 -14.77
CA THR A 418 -34.76 12.10 -15.35
C THR A 418 -34.19 10.82 -14.74
N LEU A 419 -35.08 9.94 -14.27
CA LEU A 419 -34.75 8.60 -13.77
C LEU A 419 -35.37 7.55 -14.68
N VAL A 420 -34.54 6.69 -15.27
CA VAL A 420 -34.93 5.60 -16.16
C VAL A 420 -34.63 4.28 -15.49
N LYS A 421 -35.63 3.42 -15.30
CA LYS A 421 -35.41 2.03 -14.90
C LYS A 421 -35.04 1.22 -16.12
N VAL A 422 -33.98 0.42 -16.02
CA VAL A 422 -33.50 -0.45 -17.10
C VAL A 422 -33.43 -1.90 -16.63
N THR A 423 -33.84 -2.83 -17.48
CA THR A 423 -33.75 -4.28 -17.25
C THR A 423 -32.66 -4.94 -18.09
N ASN A 424 -32.14 -4.25 -19.12
CA ASN A 424 -31.08 -4.75 -19.99
C ASN A 424 -29.76 -4.01 -19.77
N LEU A 425 -28.75 -4.70 -19.23
CA LEU A 425 -27.40 -4.16 -19.00
C LEU A 425 -26.63 -3.83 -20.29
N LYS A 426 -27.09 -4.31 -21.45
CA LYS A 426 -26.54 -3.95 -22.77
C LYS A 426 -27.13 -2.65 -23.32
N SER A 427 -28.08 -2.02 -22.63
CA SER A 427 -28.73 -0.77 -23.05
C SER A 427 -27.74 0.38 -23.20
N LYS A 428 -28.00 1.28 -24.16
CA LYS A 428 -27.20 2.50 -24.37
C LYS A 428 -27.13 3.38 -23.11
N PHE A 429 -28.18 3.37 -22.29
CA PHE A 429 -28.22 4.09 -21.02
C PHE A 429 -27.15 3.63 -20.02
N ILE A 430 -26.74 2.37 -20.08
CA ILE A 430 -25.68 1.81 -19.23
C ILE A 430 -24.30 1.98 -19.87
N ARG A 431 -24.19 1.91 -21.21
CA ARG A 431 -22.90 1.85 -21.93
C ARG A 431 -22.35 3.21 -22.36
N GLU A 432 -23.20 4.11 -22.84
CA GLU A 432 -22.79 5.35 -23.50
C GLU A 432 -22.88 6.57 -22.58
N GLU A 433 -21.91 7.49 -22.68
CA GLU A 433 -21.90 8.74 -21.93
C GLU A 433 -22.91 9.74 -22.54
N ILE A 434 -23.89 10.14 -21.72
CA ILE A 434 -24.97 11.04 -22.13
C ILE A 434 -24.54 12.51 -21.91
N PHE A 435 -23.94 12.79 -20.75
CA PHE A 435 -23.56 14.13 -20.28
C PHE A 435 -24.76 15.06 -20.07
N GLY A 436 -25.76 14.57 -19.32
CA GLY A 436 -27.02 15.24 -19.05
C GLY A 436 -27.69 14.66 -17.79
N PRO A 437 -28.83 15.21 -17.33
CA PRO A 437 -29.45 14.85 -16.06
C PRO A 437 -30.28 13.55 -16.16
N VAL A 438 -29.68 12.48 -16.70
CA VAL A 438 -30.32 11.19 -16.96
C VAL A 438 -29.62 10.09 -16.16
N LEU A 439 -30.33 9.54 -15.18
CA LEU A 439 -29.87 8.43 -14.34
C LEU A 439 -30.55 7.13 -14.76
N ALA A 440 -29.76 6.08 -15.02
CA ALA A 440 -30.27 4.73 -15.29
C ALA A 440 -30.22 3.86 -14.03
N ALA A 441 -31.34 3.29 -13.60
CA ALA A 441 -31.41 2.38 -12.45
C ALA A 441 -31.61 0.94 -12.91
N TYR A 442 -30.69 0.06 -12.52
CA TYR A 442 -30.81 -1.37 -12.69
C TYR A 442 -31.10 -2.02 -11.33
N VAL A 443 -32.22 -2.75 -11.25
CA VAL A 443 -32.63 -3.46 -10.03
C VAL A 443 -32.23 -4.92 -10.15
N TYR A 444 -31.44 -5.42 -9.20
CA TYR A 444 -30.95 -6.80 -9.17
C TYR A 444 -31.54 -7.58 -7.99
N ASP A 445 -31.65 -8.91 -8.10
CA ASP A 445 -32.07 -9.75 -6.97
C ASP A 445 -30.92 -9.84 -5.96
N ASP A 446 -31.21 -9.68 -4.67
CA ASP A 446 -30.22 -9.61 -3.58
C ASP A 446 -29.18 -10.75 -3.58
N LYS A 447 -29.59 -11.96 -3.98
CA LYS A 447 -28.74 -13.13 -4.12
C LYS A 447 -27.64 -12.99 -5.19
N ASP A 448 -27.83 -12.12 -6.16
CA ASP A 448 -26.94 -11.92 -7.31
C ASP A 448 -25.94 -10.77 -7.06
N VAL A 449 -25.83 -10.28 -5.82
CA VAL A 449 -24.97 -9.15 -5.43
C VAL A 449 -23.53 -9.31 -5.94
N GLU A 450 -22.93 -10.48 -5.73
CA GLU A 450 -21.57 -10.79 -6.18
C GLU A 450 -21.47 -10.86 -7.71
N GLN A 451 -22.45 -11.48 -8.37
CA GLN A 451 -22.46 -11.58 -9.82
C GLN A 451 -22.54 -10.19 -10.47
N VAL A 452 -23.43 -9.33 -9.96
CA VAL A 452 -23.59 -7.98 -10.48
C VAL A 452 -22.32 -7.18 -10.22
N LEU A 453 -21.79 -7.20 -9.00
CA LEU A 453 -20.54 -6.53 -8.63
C LEU A 453 -19.40 -6.85 -9.60
N ASN A 454 -19.18 -8.14 -9.87
CA ASN A 454 -18.14 -8.62 -10.79
C ASN A 454 -18.37 -8.17 -12.25
N SER A 455 -19.63 -8.01 -12.67
CA SER A 455 -19.99 -7.63 -14.06
C SER A 455 -19.94 -6.12 -14.35
N ILE A 456 -19.94 -5.25 -13.32
CA ILE A 456 -20.03 -3.77 -13.49
C ILE A 456 -18.96 -3.22 -14.42
N LYS A 457 -17.75 -3.80 -14.37
CA LYS A 457 -16.59 -3.43 -15.18
C LYS A 457 -16.80 -3.75 -16.66
N ASP A 458 -17.58 -4.77 -17.01
CA ASP A 458 -17.76 -5.22 -18.40
C ASP A 458 -18.91 -4.50 -19.12
N HIS A 459 -19.74 -3.78 -18.36
CA HIS A 459 -20.85 -3.02 -18.91
C HIS A 459 -20.39 -1.76 -19.66
N THR A 460 -19.17 -1.28 -19.45
CA THR A 460 -18.68 -0.04 -20.05
C THR A 460 -17.18 -0.07 -20.29
N VAL A 461 -16.74 0.66 -21.31
CA VAL A 461 -15.31 0.83 -21.62
C VAL A 461 -14.65 1.92 -20.77
N TYR A 462 -15.45 2.74 -20.08
CA TYR A 462 -14.99 3.83 -19.24
C TYR A 462 -14.54 3.34 -17.86
N GLY A 463 -13.68 4.10 -17.18
CA GLY A 463 -13.08 3.72 -15.91
C GLY A 463 -12.67 4.90 -15.04
N LEU A 464 -13.58 5.88 -14.88
CA LEU A 464 -13.29 7.14 -14.18
C LEU A 464 -13.66 7.08 -12.69
N THR A 465 -14.95 7.14 -12.33
CA THR A 465 -15.38 7.09 -10.93
C THR A 465 -16.46 6.06 -10.66
N GLY A 466 -16.56 5.61 -9.41
CA GLY A 466 -17.66 4.78 -8.93
C GLY A 466 -17.77 4.78 -7.42
N ALA A 467 -18.98 4.52 -6.92
CA ALA A 467 -19.26 4.48 -5.49
C ALA A 467 -19.89 3.16 -5.07
N VAL A 468 -19.54 2.68 -3.89
CA VAL A 468 -20.14 1.51 -3.24
C VAL A 468 -20.77 1.94 -1.92
N PHE A 469 -22.04 1.61 -1.72
CA PHE A 469 -22.77 1.88 -0.50
C PHE A 469 -23.05 0.57 0.26
N SER A 470 -22.59 0.48 1.50
CA SER A 470 -22.81 -0.65 2.39
C SER A 470 -22.48 -0.27 3.84
N GLU A 471 -23.23 -0.80 4.81
CA GLU A 471 -22.84 -0.73 6.23
C GLU A 471 -21.87 -1.86 6.63
N ASP A 472 -21.72 -2.87 5.77
CA ASP A 472 -20.77 -3.97 5.97
C ASP A 472 -19.37 -3.56 5.48
N LYS A 473 -18.44 -3.45 6.44
CA LYS A 473 -17.05 -3.04 6.19
C LYS A 473 -16.25 -4.06 5.38
N ASP A 474 -16.53 -5.35 5.56
CA ASP A 474 -15.79 -6.39 4.85
C ASP A 474 -16.30 -6.50 3.42
N PHE A 475 -17.60 -6.31 3.20
CA PHE A 475 -18.13 -6.13 1.85
C PHE A 475 -17.53 -4.90 1.15
N LEU A 476 -17.35 -3.77 1.83
CA LEU A 476 -16.71 -2.58 1.23
C LEU A 476 -15.28 -2.86 0.78
N LYS A 477 -14.49 -3.62 1.56
CA LYS A 477 -13.13 -4.03 1.17
C LYS A 477 -13.16 -4.99 -0.01
N HIS A 478 -14.02 -6.00 0.04
CA HIS A 478 -14.20 -6.95 -1.05
C HIS A 478 -14.61 -6.25 -2.36
N ALA A 479 -15.61 -5.36 -2.30
CA ALA A 479 -16.05 -4.57 -3.44
C ALA A 479 -14.95 -3.65 -3.98
N ARG A 480 -14.13 -3.09 -3.09
CA ARG A 480 -12.95 -2.30 -3.48
C ARG A 480 -11.97 -3.13 -4.30
N ASP A 481 -11.70 -4.35 -3.85
CA ASP A 481 -10.71 -5.23 -4.50
C ASP A 481 -11.25 -5.78 -5.84
N VAL A 482 -12.55 -6.11 -5.90
CA VAL A 482 -13.22 -6.56 -7.15
C VAL A 482 -13.30 -5.44 -8.19
N LEU A 483 -13.58 -4.20 -7.77
CA LEU A 483 -13.77 -3.05 -8.66
C LEU A 483 -12.50 -2.23 -8.90
N TYR A 484 -11.35 -2.72 -8.46
CA TYR A 484 -10.08 -1.98 -8.50
C TYR A 484 -9.76 -1.41 -9.89
N ASP A 485 -9.93 -2.21 -10.96
CA ASP A 485 -9.69 -1.77 -12.34
C ASP A 485 -10.89 -1.08 -13.01
N ALA A 486 -12.04 -1.03 -12.34
CA ALA A 486 -13.27 -0.48 -12.90
C ALA A 486 -13.32 1.05 -12.81
N VAL A 487 -12.52 1.66 -11.93
CA VAL A 487 -12.55 3.09 -11.59
C VAL A 487 -11.14 3.60 -11.27
N GLY A 488 -10.85 4.87 -11.58
CA GLY A 488 -9.65 5.55 -11.06
C GLY A 488 -9.89 6.21 -9.70
N ASN A 489 -11.11 6.69 -9.44
CA ASN A 489 -11.54 7.17 -8.13
C ASN A 489 -12.73 6.36 -7.60
N MET A 490 -12.51 5.67 -6.48
CA MET A 490 -13.54 4.91 -5.79
C MET A 490 -13.99 5.60 -4.52
N TYR A 491 -15.31 5.63 -4.31
CA TYR A 491 -15.95 6.24 -3.15
C TYR A 491 -16.68 5.17 -2.34
N LEU A 492 -16.50 5.19 -1.03
CA LEU A 492 -17.19 4.27 -0.11
C LEU A 492 -18.18 5.09 0.72
N ASN A 493 -19.47 4.78 0.62
CA ASN A 493 -20.56 5.50 1.28
C ASN A 493 -20.62 7.00 1.00
N ASP A 494 -20.12 7.44 -0.16
CA ASP A 494 -20.21 8.82 -0.62
C ASP A 494 -20.52 8.88 -2.13
N LYS A 495 -20.90 10.05 -2.63
CA LYS A 495 -21.17 10.28 -4.05
C LYS A 495 -19.90 10.18 -4.88
N SER A 496 -20.02 9.73 -6.13
CA SER A 496 -18.90 9.58 -7.07
C SER A 496 -18.27 10.89 -7.60
N THR A 497 -18.64 12.05 -7.05
CA THR A 497 -18.29 13.38 -7.60
C THR A 497 -17.64 14.27 -6.54
N GLY A 498 -17.00 15.36 -6.97
CA GLY A 498 -16.48 16.40 -6.09
C GLY A 498 -15.14 16.04 -5.46
N ALA A 499 -14.23 15.48 -6.26
CA ALA A 499 -12.84 15.33 -5.89
C ALA A 499 -12.24 16.70 -5.56
N VAL A 500 -11.55 16.80 -4.42
CA VAL A 500 -10.90 18.01 -3.94
C VAL A 500 -9.39 17.88 -4.17
N VAL A 501 -8.78 18.92 -4.72
CA VAL A 501 -7.34 18.97 -5.01
C VAL A 501 -6.54 18.71 -3.73
N GLY A 502 -5.50 17.88 -3.82
CA GLY A 502 -4.69 17.48 -2.67
C GLY A 502 -5.34 16.46 -1.73
N GLN A 503 -6.62 16.13 -1.89
CA GLN A 503 -7.30 15.09 -1.12
C GLN A 503 -7.62 13.85 -1.96
N GLN A 504 -8.26 14.04 -3.12
CA GLN A 504 -8.56 12.97 -4.07
C GLN A 504 -7.99 13.36 -5.44
N PRO A 505 -6.72 13.01 -5.75
CA PRO A 505 -6.19 13.17 -7.10
C PRO A 505 -7.16 12.55 -8.11
N PHE A 506 -7.59 13.35 -9.08
CA PHE A 506 -8.65 12.96 -10.00
C PHE A 506 -8.07 12.35 -11.27
N GLY A 507 -8.55 11.17 -11.65
CA GLY A 507 -8.09 10.49 -12.85
C GLY A 507 -8.86 9.20 -13.12
N GLY A 508 -8.72 8.67 -14.32
CA GLY A 508 -9.39 7.46 -14.76
C GLY A 508 -8.45 6.56 -15.54
N ALA A 509 -8.75 5.26 -15.52
CA ALA A 509 -8.12 4.26 -16.37
C ALA A 509 -9.00 3.96 -17.61
N ARG A 510 -8.65 2.90 -18.35
CA ARG A 510 -9.45 2.38 -19.47
C ARG A 510 -9.66 3.43 -20.57
N MET A 511 -10.88 3.69 -21.04
CA MET A 511 -11.11 4.74 -22.03
C MET A 511 -11.26 6.15 -21.43
N SER A 512 -11.17 6.29 -20.10
CA SER A 512 -11.24 7.57 -19.39
C SER A 512 -9.85 8.17 -19.09
N VAL A 513 -8.80 7.59 -19.69
CA VAL A 513 -7.35 7.75 -19.38
C VAL A 513 -6.95 9.13 -18.89
N TYR A 514 -6.11 9.11 -17.83
CA TYR A 514 -5.05 10.06 -17.50
C TYR A 514 -3.69 9.33 -17.51
N LEU A 515 -2.74 9.70 -18.39
CA LEU A 515 -1.40 9.08 -18.47
C LEU A 515 -0.34 10.01 -17.86
N LEU A 516 -0.12 9.87 -16.55
CA LEU A 516 1.12 10.28 -15.88
C LEU A 516 1.81 9.06 -15.25
N THR A 517 2.01 8.00 -16.03
CA THR A 517 2.96 6.93 -15.70
C THR A 517 3.61 6.41 -16.98
N SER A 518 4.79 6.92 -17.29
CA SER A 518 5.78 6.12 -18.01
C SER A 518 6.19 4.97 -17.11
N PHE A 519 5.60 3.79 -17.28
CA PHE A 519 6.21 2.48 -17.04
C PHE A 519 5.27 1.38 -17.56
N THR A 520 4.91 1.44 -18.84
CA THR A 520 4.67 0.17 -19.56
C THR A 520 6.05 -0.44 -19.73
N LEU A 521 6.41 -1.39 -18.85
CA LEU A 521 7.52 -2.28 -19.13
C LEU A 521 7.20 -2.91 -20.48
N SER A 522 7.91 -2.46 -21.52
CA SER A 522 7.80 -3.07 -22.83
C SER A 522 8.18 -4.54 -22.70
N VAL A 523 7.67 -5.41 -23.58
CA VAL A 523 8.06 -6.82 -23.63
C VAL A 523 9.59 -6.97 -23.66
N PHE A 524 10.31 -5.99 -24.24
CA PHE A 524 11.76 -5.90 -24.22
C PHE A 524 12.35 -5.65 -22.83
N ALA A 525 11.75 -4.77 -22.03
CA ALA A 525 12.18 -4.52 -20.66
C ALA A 525 11.89 -5.75 -19.77
N GLY A 526 10.72 -6.40 -19.94
CA GLY A 526 10.39 -7.62 -19.19
C GLY A 526 11.33 -8.78 -19.53
N ARG A 527 11.63 -8.97 -20.82
CA ARG A 527 12.65 -9.93 -21.30
C ARG A 527 14.02 -9.67 -20.68
N ARG A 528 14.45 -8.41 -20.63
CA ARG A 528 15.74 -8.01 -20.03
C ARG A 528 15.78 -8.31 -18.53
N GLN A 529 14.72 -7.97 -17.80
CA GLN A 529 14.62 -8.24 -16.36
C GLN A 529 14.69 -9.74 -16.05
N LEU A 530 13.92 -10.56 -16.80
CA LEU A 530 13.97 -12.02 -16.65
C LEU A 530 15.39 -12.55 -16.89
N ARG A 531 16.12 -12.02 -17.87
CA ARG A 531 17.51 -12.39 -18.14
C ARG A 531 18.44 -11.97 -17.00
N GLU A 532 18.34 -10.73 -16.51
CA GLU A 532 19.16 -10.23 -15.39
C GLU A 532 18.94 -11.05 -14.11
N TRP A 533 17.71 -11.47 -13.82
CA TRP A 533 17.43 -12.34 -12.67
C TRP A 533 18.01 -13.74 -12.82
N ARG A 534 18.01 -14.29 -14.04
CA ARG A 534 18.69 -15.56 -14.34
C ARG A 534 20.20 -15.44 -14.15
N GLU A 535 20.82 -14.39 -14.70
CA GLU A 535 22.27 -14.18 -14.61
C GLU A 535 22.76 -13.96 -13.17
N ARG A 536 21.92 -13.35 -12.32
CA ARG A 536 22.23 -13.10 -10.91
C ARG A 536 21.81 -14.24 -9.97
N ASN A 537 21.24 -15.33 -10.47
CA ASN A 537 20.64 -16.41 -9.66
C ASN A 537 19.68 -15.88 -8.56
N SER A 538 18.91 -14.83 -8.86
CA SER A 538 17.98 -14.22 -7.90
C SER A 538 16.62 -14.93 -7.97
N ARG A 539 16.22 -15.57 -6.87
CA ARG A 539 14.93 -16.29 -6.79
C ARG A 539 13.81 -15.32 -6.41
N ARG A 540 13.17 -14.73 -7.43
CA ARG A 540 12.05 -13.77 -7.31
C ARG A 540 10.76 -14.35 -7.92
N SER A 541 10.28 -15.42 -7.33
CA SER A 541 9.27 -16.28 -7.95
C SER A 541 7.93 -15.57 -8.18
N GLU A 542 7.47 -14.74 -7.25
CA GLU A 542 6.23 -13.96 -7.38
C GLU A 542 6.32 -12.93 -8.53
N GLU A 543 7.38 -12.12 -8.55
CA GLU A 543 7.62 -11.12 -9.59
C GLU A 543 7.77 -11.74 -10.99
N VAL A 544 8.35 -12.94 -11.09
CA VAL A 544 8.49 -13.68 -12.36
C VAL A 544 7.12 -14.15 -12.88
N VAL A 545 6.26 -14.66 -12.00
CA VAL A 545 4.90 -15.11 -12.36
C VAL A 545 4.06 -13.92 -12.81
N GLU A 546 4.08 -12.81 -12.06
CA GLU A 546 3.36 -11.58 -12.42
C GLU A 546 3.82 -11.04 -13.79
N LEU A 547 5.13 -10.97 -14.03
CA LEU A 547 5.69 -10.50 -15.28
C LEU A 547 5.31 -11.42 -16.46
N TRP A 548 5.23 -12.72 -16.23
CA TRP A 548 4.77 -13.69 -17.22
C TRP A 548 3.29 -13.50 -17.54
N GLU A 549 2.41 -13.48 -16.54
CA GLU A 549 0.96 -13.40 -16.73
C GLU A 549 0.53 -12.06 -17.36
N HIS A 550 1.15 -10.95 -16.96
CA HIS A 550 0.71 -9.62 -17.39
C HIS A 550 1.42 -9.07 -18.63
N VAL A 551 2.68 -9.46 -18.87
CA VAL A 551 3.53 -8.82 -19.90
C VAL A 551 4.02 -9.81 -20.94
N VAL A 552 4.68 -10.90 -20.54
CA VAL A 552 5.45 -11.75 -21.46
C VAL A 552 4.60 -12.77 -22.21
N SER A 553 3.59 -13.37 -21.56
CA SER A 553 2.69 -14.37 -22.16
C SER A 553 1.94 -13.86 -23.40
N ARG A 554 1.71 -12.55 -23.50
CA ARG A 554 0.98 -11.90 -24.60
C ARG A 554 1.78 -11.79 -25.89
N SER A 555 3.09 -12.05 -25.87
CA SER A 555 3.97 -11.83 -27.04
C SER A 555 5.12 -12.83 -27.10
N LEU A 556 4.78 -14.12 -27.05
CA LEU A 556 5.73 -15.25 -27.10
C LEU A 556 6.62 -15.26 -28.36
N SER A 557 6.12 -14.73 -29.49
CA SER A 557 6.87 -14.65 -30.75
C SER A 557 8.08 -13.72 -30.69
N LEU A 558 8.10 -12.75 -29.77
CA LEU A 558 9.19 -11.77 -29.61
C LEU A 558 10.38 -12.30 -28.79
N LEU A 559 10.23 -13.46 -28.14
CA LEU A 559 11.27 -14.07 -27.31
C LEU A 559 12.32 -14.84 -28.14
N GLY A 560 11.95 -15.32 -29.33
CA GLY A 560 12.84 -16.10 -30.20
C GLY A 560 13.40 -17.33 -29.49
N ASP A 561 14.73 -17.50 -29.54
CA ASP A 561 15.42 -18.68 -28.99
C ASP A 561 15.40 -18.76 -27.44
N GLU A 562 15.16 -17.65 -26.73
CA GLU A 562 15.12 -17.62 -25.26
C GLU A 562 13.80 -18.13 -24.67
N LEU A 563 12.80 -18.38 -25.53
CA LEU A 563 11.46 -18.80 -25.14
C LEU A 563 11.48 -19.99 -24.17
N TRP A 564 12.26 -21.02 -24.47
CA TRP A 564 12.28 -22.28 -23.71
C TRP A 564 12.90 -22.10 -22.33
N ILE A 565 13.93 -21.24 -22.23
CA ILE A 565 14.58 -20.92 -20.95
C ILE A 565 13.64 -20.10 -20.07
N VAL A 566 12.84 -19.20 -20.68
CA VAL A 566 11.80 -18.46 -19.96
C VAL A 566 10.71 -19.40 -19.46
N TYR A 567 10.24 -20.36 -20.27
CA TYR A 567 9.27 -21.37 -19.81
C TYR A 567 9.78 -22.18 -18.61
N GLU A 568 11.05 -22.58 -18.59
CA GLU A 568 11.62 -23.27 -17.43
C GLU A 568 11.69 -22.36 -16.19
N GLN A 569 12.10 -21.09 -16.36
CA GLN A 569 12.15 -20.11 -15.27
C GLN A 569 10.76 -19.84 -14.68
N VAL A 570 9.75 -19.69 -15.53
CA VAL A 570 8.37 -19.46 -15.12
C VAL A 570 7.78 -20.71 -14.48
N CYS A 571 8.09 -21.89 -14.99
CA CYS A 571 7.65 -23.15 -14.38
C CYS A 571 8.14 -23.30 -12.94
N VAL A 572 9.43 -23.02 -12.68
CA VAL A 572 9.99 -23.09 -11.32
C VAL A 572 9.38 -22.02 -10.43
N ALA A 573 9.21 -20.80 -10.94
CA ALA A 573 8.57 -19.71 -10.20
C ALA A 573 7.11 -20.02 -9.85
N ALA A 574 6.36 -20.64 -10.78
CA ALA A 574 4.99 -21.06 -10.58
C ALA A 574 4.87 -22.14 -9.49
N LEU A 575 5.78 -23.12 -9.48
CA LEU A 575 5.84 -24.14 -8.43
C LEU A 575 6.13 -23.53 -7.05
N ASP A 576 7.05 -22.56 -6.96
CA ASP A 576 7.34 -21.84 -5.72
C ASP A 576 6.13 -21.04 -5.20
N CYS A 577 5.30 -20.51 -6.11
CA CYS A 577 4.09 -19.76 -5.79
C CYS A 577 2.83 -20.64 -5.66
N ALA A 578 2.97 -21.97 -5.61
CA ALA A 578 1.87 -22.93 -5.56
C ALA A 578 0.84 -22.83 -6.71
N ARG A 579 1.25 -22.29 -7.87
CA ARG A 579 0.45 -22.19 -9.10
C ARG A 579 0.68 -23.42 -9.98
N LEU A 580 0.08 -24.54 -9.57
CA LEU A 580 0.21 -25.84 -10.26
C LEU A 580 -0.42 -25.85 -11.66
N ASP A 581 -1.40 -24.98 -11.90
CA ASP A 581 -2.05 -24.75 -13.19
C ASP A 581 -1.05 -24.25 -14.24
N LEU A 582 -0.32 -23.17 -13.90
CA LEU A 582 0.67 -22.55 -14.78
C LEU A 582 1.91 -23.45 -14.97
N ALA A 583 2.33 -24.14 -13.91
CA ALA A 583 3.42 -25.10 -13.99
C ALA A 583 3.08 -26.27 -14.94
N ASN A 584 1.85 -26.80 -14.87
CA ASN A 584 1.37 -27.85 -15.78
C ASN A 584 1.35 -27.39 -17.24
N GLU A 585 0.92 -26.17 -17.50
CA GLU A 585 0.93 -25.59 -18.86
C GLU A 585 2.36 -25.50 -19.41
N CYS A 586 3.29 -24.95 -18.63
CA CYS A 586 4.69 -24.84 -19.01
C CYS A 586 5.32 -26.22 -19.28
N ILE A 587 5.06 -27.20 -18.40
CA ILE A 587 5.57 -28.57 -18.55
C ILE A 587 5.01 -29.24 -19.79
N SER A 588 3.72 -29.08 -20.08
CA SER A 588 3.09 -29.67 -21.27
C SER A 588 3.73 -29.12 -22.55
N VAL A 589 3.93 -27.80 -22.62
CA VAL A 589 4.59 -27.13 -23.75
C VAL A 589 6.04 -27.60 -23.92
N LEU A 590 6.79 -27.69 -22.82
CA LEU A 590 8.18 -28.16 -22.84
C LEU A 590 8.29 -29.65 -23.23
N ASN A 591 7.38 -30.50 -22.74
CA ASN A 591 7.36 -31.93 -23.02
C ASN A 591 6.99 -32.24 -24.49
N ASN A 592 6.05 -31.49 -25.06
CA ASN A 592 5.71 -31.60 -26.49
C ASN A 592 6.90 -31.29 -27.40
N ARG A 593 7.80 -30.39 -26.97
CA ARG A 593 9.00 -30.02 -27.74
C ARG A 593 10.19 -30.93 -27.45
N PHE A 594 10.38 -31.34 -26.20
CA PHE A 594 11.54 -32.09 -25.71
C PHE A 594 11.14 -33.32 -24.87
N PRO A 595 10.52 -34.35 -25.48
CA PRO A 595 9.92 -35.48 -24.75
C PRO A 595 10.92 -36.44 -24.07
N ARG A 596 12.23 -36.33 -24.39
CA ARG A 596 13.30 -37.18 -23.80
C ARG A 596 14.33 -36.36 -22.99
N SER A 597 13.95 -35.17 -22.54
CA SER A 597 14.87 -34.28 -21.83
C SER A 597 14.83 -34.53 -20.32
N ASN A 598 15.99 -34.82 -19.72
CA ASN A 598 16.14 -34.95 -18.27
C ASN A 598 15.76 -33.65 -17.52
N ARG A 599 15.86 -32.48 -18.18
CA ARG A 599 15.40 -31.19 -17.60
C ARG A 599 13.89 -31.11 -17.46
N VAL A 600 13.15 -31.67 -18.43
CA VAL A 600 11.67 -31.68 -18.41
C VAL A 600 11.17 -32.74 -17.42
N LEU A 601 11.80 -33.92 -17.40
CA LEU A 601 11.53 -34.96 -16.40
C LEU A 601 11.75 -34.45 -14.97
N ARG A 602 12.79 -33.63 -14.74
CA ARG A 602 13.01 -32.97 -13.44
C ARG A 602 11.86 -32.03 -13.06
N LEU A 603 11.37 -31.20 -14.00
CA LEU A 603 10.25 -30.29 -13.72
C LEU A 603 8.95 -31.06 -13.45
N GLN A 604 8.74 -32.20 -14.12
CA GLN A 604 7.64 -33.13 -13.83
C GLN A 604 7.75 -33.73 -12.43
N ALA A 605 8.94 -34.17 -12.02
CA ALA A 605 9.15 -34.69 -10.66
C ALA A 605 8.89 -33.61 -9.59
N MET A 606 9.32 -32.36 -9.83
CA MET A 606 9.03 -31.23 -8.93
C MET A 606 7.54 -30.87 -8.88
N HIS A 607 6.82 -31.04 -10.00
CA HIS A 607 5.37 -30.84 -10.03
C HIS A 607 4.63 -31.91 -9.21
N TYR A 608 4.99 -33.19 -9.36
CA TYR A 608 4.43 -34.27 -8.55
C TYR A 608 4.73 -34.09 -7.06
N GLU A 609 5.92 -33.59 -6.72
CA GLU A 609 6.25 -33.21 -5.34
C GLU A 609 5.34 -32.10 -4.82
N ALA A 610 5.15 -31.02 -5.59
CA ALA A 610 4.27 -29.91 -5.21
C ALA A 610 2.78 -30.31 -5.16
N ALA A 611 2.40 -31.36 -5.87
CA ALA A 611 1.07 -31.97 -5.84
C ALA A 611 0.93 -33.07 -4.76
N GLU A 612 1.94 -33.26 -3.89
CA GLU A 612 1.99 -34.27 -2.83
C GLU A 612 1.89 -35.73 -3.33
N GLN A 613 2.18 -35.97 -4.61
CA GLN A 613 2.22 -37.31 -5.23
C GLN A 613 3.63 -37.90 -5.14
N PHE A 614 4.07 -38.16 -3.91
CA PHE A 614 5.44 -38.51 -3.61
C PHE A 614 5.93 -39.81 -4.26
N ASP A 615 5.08 -40.84 -4.41
CA ASP A 615 5.48 -42.11 -5.04
C ASP A 615 5.83 -41.93 -6.53
N SER A 616 5.07 -41.09 -7.22
CA SER A 616 5.32 -40.74 -8.64
C SER A 616 6.55 -39.85 -8.79
N ALA A 617 6.76 -38.91 -7.84
CA ALA A 617 7.96 -38.09 -7.81
C ALA A 617 9.22 -38.95 -7.56
N LEU A 618 9.17 -39.90 -6.63
CA LEU A 618 10.28 -40.81 -6.30
C LEU A 618 10.67 -41.68 -7.50
N ALA A 619 9.70 -42.29 -8.20
CA ALA A 619 9.98 -43.09 -9.38
C ALA A 619 10.72 -42.29 -10.48
N LEU A 620 10.34 -41.03 -10.68
CA LEU A 620 11.01 -40.14 -11.64
C LEU A 620 12.41 -39.72 -11.16
N TYR A 621 12.59 -39.46 -9.87
CA TYR A 621 13.92 -39.15 -9.33
C TYR A 621 14.86 -40.35 -9.37
N GLU A 622 14.37 -41.56 -9.14
CA GLU A 622 15.16 -42.80 -9.28
C GLU A 622 15.61 -43.01 -10.73
N GLN A 623 14.70 -42.84 -11.69
CA GLN A 623 15.04 -42.85 -13.12
C GLN A 623 16.11 -41.80 -13.45
N LEU A 624 15.97 -40.56 -12.96
CA LEU A 624 16.95 -39.49 -13.18
C LEU A 624 18.32 -39.77 -12.54
N ILE A 625 18.35 -40.47 -11.40
CA ILE A 625 19.59 -40.88 -10.72
C ILE A 625 20.28 -42.03 -11.46
N GLU A 626 19.51 -42.96 -12.04
CA GLU A 626 20.04 -44.03 -12.90
C GLU A 626 20.65 -43.46 -14.19
N ASP A 627 19.98 -42.47 -14.80
CA ASP A 627 20.42 -41.82 -16.03
C ASP A 627 21.65 -40.91 -15.83
N ASP A 628 21.75 -40.20 -14.69
CA ASP A 628 22.90 -39.36 -14.32
C ASP A 628 23.29 -39.51 -12.84
N PRO A 629 24.10 -40.53 -12.50
CA PRO A 629 24.49 -40.82 -11.13
C PRO A 629 25.44 -39.77 -10.52
N THR A 630 25.99 -38.87 -11.34
CA THR A 630 26.94 -37.82 -10.91
C THR A 630 26.24 -36.54 -10.45
N ASN A 631 24.93 -36.43 -10.67
CA ASN A 631 24.17 -35.26 -10.28
C ASN A 631 23.68 -35.34 -8.82
N ASN A 632 24.35 -34.60 -7.94
CA ASN A 632 24.02 -34.57 -6.52
C ASN A 632 22.62 -34.01 -6.21
N SER A 633 22.05 -33.18 -7.09
CA SER A 633 20.80 -32.47 -6.81
C SER A 633 19.59 -33.41 -6.77
N PHE A 634 19.58 -34.49 -7.56
CA PHE A 634 18.50 -35.48 -7.57
C PHE A 634 18.48 -36.32 -6.30
N ARG A 635 19.65 -36.76 -5.82
CA ARG A 635 19.79 -37.50 -4.56
C ARG A 635 19.40 -36.65 -3.35
N LYS A 636 19.83 -35.38 -3.31
CA LYS A 636 19.40 -34.44 -2.25
C LYS A 636 17.89 -34.24 -2.25
N ARG A 637 17.25 -34.20 -3.42
CA ARG A 637 15.78 -34.07 -3.51
C ARG A 637 15.05 -35.33 -3.06
N LYS A 638 15.57 -36.53 -3.39
CA LYS A 638 15.07 -37.81 -2.86
C LYS A 638 15.08 -37.84 -1.32
N VAL A 639 16.17 -37.37 -0.70
CA VAL A 639 16.25 -37.25 0.76
C VAL A 639 15.19 -36.28 1.31
N ALA A 640 14.97 -35.13 0.66
CA ALA A 640 13.95 -34.18 1.08
C ALA A 640 12.52 -34.78 1.02
N LEU A 641 12.23 -35.62 0.03
CA LEU A 641 10.95 -36.33 -0.08
C LEU A 641 10.73 -37.29 1.09
N PHE A 642 11.74 -38.10 1.45
CA PHE A 642 11.64 -38.98 2.62
C PHE A 642 11.42 -38.20 3.91
N LEU A 643 12.06 -37.04 4.06
CA LEU A 643 11.84 -36.17 5.22
C LEU A 643 10.43 -35.56 5.24
N ALA A 644 9.89 -35.14 4.09
CA ALA A 644 8.53 -34.64 3.98
C ALA A 644 7.48 -35.71 4.33
N GLN A 645 7.76 -36.98 4.02
CA GLN A 645 6.93 -38.14 4.40
C GLN A 645 7.13 -38.58 5.87
N GLY A 646 8.04 -37.98 6.61
CA GLY A 646 8.39 -38.39 7.98
C GLY A 646 9.21 -39.68 8.08
N LEU A 647 9.69 -40.22 6.95
CA LEU A 647 10.49 -41.43 6.81
C LEU A 647 11.98 -41.15 7.12
N ARG A 648 12.27 -40.86 8.39
CA ARG A 648 13.61 -40.43 8.84
C ARG A 648 14.67 -41.52 8.70
N LEU A 649 14.32 -42.79 8.88
CA LEU A 649 15.30 -43.89 8.79
C LEU A 649 15.75 -44.14 7.34
N GLU A 650 14.83 -44.00 6.39
CA GLU A 650 15.06 -44.06 4.96
C GLU A 650 15.93 -42.88 4.51
N ALA A 651 15.63 -41.66 4.98
CA ALA A 651 16.46 -40.48 4.74
C ALA A 651 17.90 -40.66 5.29
N ILE A 652 18.06 -41.24 6.48
CA ILE A 652 19.38 -41.55 7.06
C ILE A 652 20.11 -42.59 6.20
N ARG A 653 19.43 -43.64 5.72
CA ARG A 653 20.04 -44.66 4.86
C ARG A 653 20.55 -44.05 3.57
N GLU A 654 19.72 -43.27 2.90
CA GLU A 654 20.03 -42.62 1.63
C GLU A 654 21.13 -41.57 1.76
N LEU A 655 21.14 -40.77 2.84
CA LEU A 655 22.24 -39.85 3.13
C LEU A 655 23.56 -40.58 3.42
N ASN A 656 23.51 -41.70 4.16
CA ASN A 656 24.69 -42.52 4.38
C ASN A 656 25.21 -43.11 3.07
N ASP A 657 24.33 -43.59 2.19
CA ASP A 657 24.72 -44.14 0.90
C ASP A 657 25.24 -43.04 -0.05
N TYR A 658 24.65 -41.84 -0.01
CA TYR A 658 25.12 -40.64 -0.71
C TYR A 658 26.55 -40.25 -0.29
N LEU A 659 26.83 -40.25 1.03
CA LEU A 659 28.14 -39.91 1.58
C LEU A 659 29.17 -41.05 1.41
N LYS A 660 28.74 -42.32 1.53
CA LYS A 660 29.61 -43.51 1.40
C LYS A 660 30.04 -43.83 -0.03
N ALA A 661 29.27 -43.41 -1.04
CA ALA A 661 29.55 -43.74 -2.45
C ALA A 661 30.85 -43.12 -3.02
N CYS A 662 31.79 -42.65 -2.20
CA CYS A 662 33.10 -42.06 -2.56
C CYS A 662 33.08 -40.82 -3.48
N ILE A 663 31.91 -40.38 -3.98
CA ILE A 663 31.82 -39.28 -4.96
C ILE A 663 31.57 -37.91 -4.30
N PHE A 664 30.92 -37.83 -3.12
CA PHE A 664 30.47 -36.56 -2.51
C PHE A 664 30.89 -36.35 -1.04
N LEU A 665 31.99 -36.96 -0.61
CA LEU A 665 32.43 -36.93 0.80
C LEU A 665 32.67 -35.51 1.35
N ASN A 666 32.96 -34.55 0.47
CA ASN A 666 33.21 -33.13 0.82
C ASN A 666 31.93 -32.29 0.99
N ASP A 667 30.73 -32.87 0.88
CA ASP A 667 29.46 -32.14 0.99
C ASP A 667 29.07 -31.87 2.45
N THR A 668 29.53 -30.73 2.97
CA THR A 668 29.29 -30.34 4.38
C THR A 668 27.82 -30.16 4.74
N GLU A 669 26.94 -29.81 3.79
CA GLU A 669 25.50 -29.67 4.06
C GLU A 669 24.84 -31.03 4.33
N ALA A 670 25.24 -32.06 3.58
CA ALA A 670 24.71 -33.41 3.78
C ALA A 670 25.16 -33.99 5.13
N TRP A 671 26.38 -33.72 5.57
CA TRP A 671 26.87 -34.09 6.90
C TRP A 671 26.11 -33.38 8.03
N LEU A 672 25.79 -32.09 7.88
CA LEU A 672 24.99 -31.34 8.85
C LEU A 672 23.55 -31.88 8.92
N GLN A 673 22.92 -32.13 7.77
CA GLN A 673 21.57 -32.71 7.71
C GLN A 673 21.54 -34.10 8.37
N LEU A 674 22.58 -34.92 8.14
CA LEU A 674 22.69 -36.24 8.76
C LEU A 674 22.89 -36.16 10.28
N SER A 675 23.70 -35.19 10.76
CA SER A 675 23.86 -34.92 12.19
C SER A 675 22.51 -34.59 12.86
N ASP A 676 21.70 -33.77 12.19
CA ASP A 676 20.39 -33.33 12.72
C ASP A 676 19.37 -34.46 12.78
N LEU A 677 19.41 -35.38 11.81
CA LEU A 677 18.58 -36.58 11.85
C LEU A 677 19.01 -37.54 12.96
N PHE A 678 20.31 -37.71 13.21
CA PHE A 678 20.78 -38.50 14.34
C PHE A 678 20.44 -37.85 15.69
N LEU A 679 20.47 -36.52 15.79
CA LEU A 679 19.99 -35.79 16.97
C LEU A 679 18.49 -36.03 17.22
N ALA A 680 17.67 -36.00 16.15
CA ALA A 680 16.24 -36.27 16.26
C ALA A 680 15.95 -37.70 16.75
N GLU A 681 16.76 -38.68 16.36
CA GLU A 681 16.69 -40.07 16.83
C GLU A 681 17.46 -40.31 18.15
N SER A 682 17.95 -39.24 18.81
CA SER A 682 18.70 -39.30 20.08
C SER A 682 20.02 -40.08 20.04
N ASP A 683 20.57 -40.34 18.85
CA ASP A 683 21.89 -40.97 18.66
C ASP A 683 22.99 -39.89 18.65
N LEU A 684 23.31 -39.40 19.85
CA LEU A 684 24.29 -38.33 20.04
C LEU A 684 25.69 -38.72 19.55
N ALA A 685 26.05 -40.01 19.56
CA ALA A 685 27.38 -40.48 19.17
C ALA A 685 27.59 -40.34 17.66
N LYS A 686 26.63 -40.79 16.85
CA LYS A 686 26.68 -40.62 15.40
C LYS A 686 26.51 -39.17 14.96
N ALA A 687 25.69 -38.40 15.68
CA ALA A 687 25.54 -36.96 15.43
C ALA A 687 26.86 -36.19 15.64
N ALA A 688 27.62 -36.54 16.69
CA ALA A 688 28.95 -35.97 16.94
C ALA A 688 29.95 -36.34 15.85
N HIS A 689 29.96 -37.60 15.40
CA HIS A 689 30.84 -38.05 14.30
C HIS A 689 30.60 -37.26 13.01
N CYS A 690 29.34 -37.01 12.64
CA CYS A 690 29.01 -36.21 11.45
C CYS A 690 29.53 -34.76 11.56
N LEU A 691 29.50 -34.17 12.75
CA LEU A 691 30.04 -32.83 12.98
C LEU A 691 31.56 -32.80 13.05
N GLU A 692 32.21 -33.87 13.48
CA GLU A 692 33.67 -34.00 13.40
C GLU A 692 34.16 -33.96 11.96
N GLU A 693 33.48 -34.66 11.04
CA GLU A 693 33.77 -34.56 9.61
C GLU A 693 33.59 -33.12 9.08
N CYS A 694 32.56 -32.40 9.54
CA CYS A 694 32.37 -30.97 9.20
C CYS A 694 33.50 -30.08 9.75
N VAL A 695 33.98 -30.35 10.96
CA VAL A 695 35.08 -29.62 11.59
C VAL A 695 36.41 -29.95 10.91
N LEU A 696 36.63 -31.19 10.48
CA LEU A 696 37.81 -31.59 9.70
C LEU A 696 37.84 -30.87 8.35
N ALA A 697 36.70 -30.75 7.69
CA ALA A 697 36.58 -30.01 6.42
C ALA A 697 36.76 -28.48 6.60
N ALA A 698 36.30 -27.91 7.72
CA ALA A 698 36.34 -26.47 7.98
C ALA A 698 36.71 -26.15 9.45
N PRO A 699 38.00 -26.28 9.84
CA PRO A 699 38.43 -26.22 11.24
C PRO A 699 38.36 -24.82 11.87
N LEU A 700 38.19 -23.78 11.05
CA LEU A 700 38.05 -22.39 11.49
C LEU A 700 36.58 -21.95 11.65
N ASN A 701 35.63 -22.81 11.32
CA ASN A 701 34.21 -22.47 11.45
C ASN A 701 33.75 -22.60 12.90
N THR A 702 33.50 -21.46 13.53
CA THR A 702 33.10 -21.37 14.95
C THR A 702 31.75 -22.00 15.24
N LEU A 703 30.83 -22.03 14.27
CA LEU A 703 29.50 -22.62 14.44
C LEU A 703 29.57 -24.14 14.57
N TYR A 704 30.43 -24.81 13.79
CA TYR A 704 30.60 -26.26 13.83
C TYR A 704 31.27 -26.71 15.14
N LEU A 705 32.32 -26.00 15.56
CA LEU A 705 33.01 -26.24 16.83
C LEU A 705 32.05 -26.08 18.02
N ARG A 706 31.20 -25.05 18.00
CA ARG A 706 30.19 -24.81 19.03
C ARG A 706 29.15 -25.92 19.07
N ARG A 707 28.59 -26.30 17.91
CA ARG A 707 27.57 -27.34 17.81
C ARG A 707 28.11 -28.70 18.27
N LEU A 708 29.35 -29.03 17.90
CA LEU A 708 30.02 -30.25 18.36
C LEU A 708 30.24 -30.23 19.87
N ALA A 709 30.64 -29.08 20.45
CA ALA A 709 30.79 -28.92 21.89
C ALA A 709 29.46 -29.08 22.64
N ASP A 710 28.35 -28.55 22.12
CA ASP A 710 26.99 -28.73 22.68
C ASP A 710 26.59 -30.21 22.71
N ILE A 711 26.87 -30.98 21.63
CA ILE A 711 26.58 -32.41 21.57
C ILE A 711 27.45 -33.19 22.55
N ARG A 712 28.77 -32.93 22.58
CA ARG A 712 29.70 -33.61 23.50
C ARG A 712 29.37 -33.32 24.97
N TYR A 713 28.97 -32.08 25.29
CA TYR A 713 28.48 -31.75 26.63
C TYR A 713 27.21 -32.54 26.98
N SER A 714 26.29 -32.68 26.02
CA SER A 714 25.02 -33.39 26.21
C SER A 714 25.16 -34.92 26.32
N GLN A 715 26.20 -35.52 25.73
CA GLN A 715 26.53 -36.93 25.90
C GLN A 715 26.90 -37.29 27.35
N GLY A 716 27.37 -36.30 28.13
CA GLY A 716 27.80 -36.50 29.51
C GLY A 716 29.07 -37.35 29.64
N GLY A 717 29.55 -37.52 30.87
CA GLY A 717 30.82 -38.16 31.17
C GLY A 717 32.00 -37.18 31.22
N LEU A 718 33.00 -37.49 32.06
CA LEU A 718 34.12 -36.58 32.33
C LEU A 718 34.95 -36.29 31.07
N GLU A 719 35.22 -37.31 30.26
CA GLU A 719 36.02 -37.19 29.03
C GLU A 719 35.32 -36.33 27.96
N ASN A 720 34.01 -36.55 27.74
CA ASN A 720 33.25 -35.78 26.75
C ASN A 720 33.10 -34.30 27.15
N ILE A 721 33.00 -34.00 28.46
CA ILE A 721 32.90 -32.62 28.96
C ILE A 721 34.27 -31.92 28.90
N GLU A 722 35.37 -32.65 29.08
CA GLU A 722 36.72 -32.11 28.82
C GLU A 722 36.91 -31.77 27.33
N LEU A 723 36.45 -32.63 26.41
CA LEU A 723 36.45 -32.38 24.97
C LEU A 723 35.55 -31.19 24.59
N ALA A 724 34.33 -31.13 25.15
CA ALA A 724 33.41 -30.01 24.93
C ALA A 724 34.04 -28.67 25.35
N ARG A 725 34.73 -28.63 26.50
CA ARG A 725 35.47 -27.45 26.95
C ARG A 725 36.54 -27.03 25.93
N ALA A 726 37.32 -27.98 25.42
CA ALA A 726 38.37 -27.69 24.45
C ALA A 726 37.81 -27.09 23.14
N TYR A 727 36.68 -27.62 22.65
CA TYR A 727 36.01 -27.09 21.47
C TYR A 727 35.39 -25.69 21.72
N TYR A 728 34.80 -25.44 22.88
CA TYR A 728 34.33 -24.10 23.25
C TYR A 728 35.47 -23.09 23.38
N GLU A 729 36.61 -23.48 23.95
CA GLU A 729 37.80 -22.64 24.03
C GLU A 729 38.37 -22.33 22.65
N GLN A 730 38.36 -23.30 21.72
CA GLN A 730 38.76 -23.09 20.34
C GLN A 730 37.80 -22.14 19.62
N ALA A 731 36.49 -22.30 19.79
CA ALA A 731 35.49 -21.40 19.22
C ALA A 731 35.63 -19.96 19.78
N ALA A 732 35.83 -19.80 21.09
CA ALA A 732 36.03 -18.51 21.74
C ALA A 732 37.37 -17.83 21.37
N LYS A 733 38.41 -18.60 21.01
CA LYS A 733 39.66 -18.06 20.46
C LYS A 733 39.46 -17.48 19.06
N LEU A 734 38.71 -18.19 18.21
CA LEU A 734 38.43 -17.78 16.83
C LEU A 734 37.43 -16.62 16.77
N ASN A 735 36.42 -16.61 17.64
CA ASN A 735 35.49 -15.50 17.81
C ASN A 735 35.32 -15.14 19.30
N PRO A 736 36.11 -14.17 19.81
CA PRO A 736 36.03 -13.72 21.20
C PRO A 736 34.70 -13.08 21.59
N SER A 737 33.86 -12.72 20.61
CA SER A 737 32.55 -12.09 20.83
C SER A 737 31.39 -13.09 20.94
N ASP A 738 31.63 -14.39 20.71
CA ASP A 738 30.58 -15.41 20.81
C ASP A 738 30.27 -15.74 22.28
N LEU A 739 29.19 -15.14 22.78
CA LEU A 739 28.70 -15.35 24.14
C LEU A 739 28.38 -16.83 24.42
N ARG A 740 27.86 -17.57 23.43
CA ARG A 740 27.45 -18.98 23.64
C ARG A 740 28.65 -19.88 23.92
N ALA A 741 29.77 -19.64 23.25
CA ALA A 741 31.03 -20.34 23.51
C ALA A 741 31.60 -19.99 24.90
N LEU A 742 31.59 -18.71 25.29
CA LEU A 742 32.04 -18.28 26.63
C LEU A 742 31.20 -18.90 27.75
N TYR A 743 29.88 -18.97 27.59
CA TYR A 743 29.00 -19.67 28.54
C TYR A 743 29.27 -21.18 28.57
N GLY A 744 29.52 -21.80 27.43
CA GLY A 744 29.90 -23.22 27.35
C GLY A 744 31.17 -23.54 28.16
N ILE A 745 32.18 -22.65 28.11
CA ILE A 745 33.40 -22.77 28.92
C ILE A 745 33.08 -22.72 30.42
N ILE A 746 32.22 -21.79 30.84
CA ILE A 746 31.81 -21.64 32.25
C ILE A 746 31.10 -22.92 32.72
N LEU A 747 30.12 -23.42 31.96
CA LEU A 747 29.36 -24.63 32.29
C LEU A 747 30.26 -25.87 32.41
N CYS A 748 31.19 -26.06 31.47
CA CYS A 748 32.13 -27.18 31.51
C CYS A 748 33.12 -27.05 32.67
N ALA A 749 33.66 -25.84 32.91
CA ALA A 749 34.59 -25.59 34.01
C ALA A 749 33.95 -25.84 35.39
N THR A 750 32.70 -25.39 35.59
CA THR A 750 31.97 -25.63 36.83
C THR A 750 31.65 -27.11 37.03
N TYR A 751 31.17 -27.80 35.99
CA TYR A 751 30.88 -29.23 36.05
C TYR A 751 32.13 -30.06 36.39
N LEU A 752 33.25 -29.83 35.69
CA LEU A 752 34.50 -30.55 35.94
C LEU A 752 35.09 -30.25 37.33
N THR A 753 34.94 -29.03 37.82
CA THR A 753 35.40 -28.62 39.17
C THR A 753 34.63 -29.32 40.29
N ASN A 754 33.34 -29.59 40.07
CA ASN A 754 32.45 -30.23 41.04
C ASN A 754 32.56 -31.77 41.01
N HIS A 755 32.82 -32.37 39.85
CA HIS A 755 32.86 -33.84 39.69
C HIS A 755 34.26 -34.47 39.76
N MET A 756 35.35 -33.70 39.84
CA MET A 756 36.69 -34.24 40.08
C MET A 756 36.95 -34.54 41.57
N LYS A 757 37.11 -35.84 41.90
CA LYS A 757 37.55 -36.31 43.24
C LYS A 757 39.05 -36.63 43.21
N GLY A 758 39.86 -35.97 44.05
CA GLY A 758 41.27 -36.32 44.29
C GLY A 758 42.32 -35.39 43.66
N THR A 759 43.59 -35.59 44.06
CA THR A 759 44.78 -34.70 44.00
C THR A 759 45.13 -34.12 42.63
N GLY A 760 44.38 -33.10 42.20
CA GLY A 760 44.66 -32.28 41.02
C GLY A 760 44.52 -30.78 41.33
N GLY A 761 45.11 -30.30 42.43
CA GLY A 761 44.95 -28.92 42.90
C GLY A 761 45.40 -27.84 41.89
N GLU A 762 46.29 -28.19 40.97
CA GLU A 762 46.70 -27.32 39.86
C GLU A 762 45.69 -27.35 38.69
N LYS A 763 45.25 -28.54 38.27
CA LYS A 763 44.21 -28.71 37.22
C LYS A 763 42.89 -28.03 37.62
N LYS A 764 42.49 -28.13 38.89
CA LYS A 764 41.30 -27.46 39.45
C LYS A 764 41.45 -25.92 39.48
N ARG A 765 42.64 -25.40 39.82
CA ARG A 765 42.94 -23.96 39.76
C ARG A 765 42.90 -23.43 38.33
N ASN A 766 43.44 -24.18 37.36
CA ASN A 766 43.42 -23.80 35.95
C ASN A 766 42.00 -23.76 35.38
N LEU A 767 41.12 -24.69 35.76
CA LEU A 767 39.71 -24.67 35.36
C LEU A 767 38.94 -23.50 35.97
N MET A 768 39.14 -23.20 37.26
CA MET A 768 38.54 -22.02 37.88
C MET A 768 39.02 -20.71 37.23
N SER A 769 40.30 -20.62 36.90
CA SER A 769 40.89 -19.47 36.19
C SER A 769 40.29 -19.29 34.79
N ALA A 770 40.16 -20.38 34.02
CA ALA A 770 39.53 -20.35 32.70
C ALA A 770 38.04 -19.93 32.76
N GLY A 771 37.30 -20.43 33.75
CA GLY A 771 35.91 -20.02 34.00
C GLY A 771 35.79 -18.54 34.39
N SER A 772 36.65 -18.05 35.30
CA SER A 772 36.68 -16.64 35.71
C SER A 772 37.00 -15.71 34.55
N ALA A 773 37.99 -16.05 33.72
CA ALA A 773 38.36 -15.25 32.55
C ALA A 773 37.24 -15.19 31.50
N ALA A 774 36.42 -16.24 31.38
CA ALA A 774 35.24 -16.22 30.52
C ALA A 774 34.12 -15.33 31.09
N ILE A 775 33.91 -15.35 32.42
CA ILE A 775 32.94 -14.48 33.11
C ILE A 775 33.29 -13.00 32.91
N ASP A 776 34.56 -12.62 33.11
CA ASP A 776 35.00 -11.23 32.95
C ASP A 776 34.77 -10.71 31.53
N LYS A 777 34.97 -11.55 30.51
CA LYS A 777 34.71 -11.21 29.10
C LYS A 777 33.23 -11.04 28.80
N VAL A 778 32.36 -11.87 29.40
CA VAL A 778 30.91 -11.74 29.26
C VAL A 778 30.43 -10.44 29.90
N LEU A 779 30.91 -10.12 31.11
CA LEU A 779 30.57 -8.88 31.81
C LEU A 779 31.00 -7.62 31.03
N ALA A 780 32.24 -7.60 30.52
CA ALA A 780 32.73 -6.50 29.71
C ALA A 780 31.86 -6.25 28.45
N ARG A 781 31.33 -7.33 27.85
CA ARG A 781 30.45 -7.21 26.68
C ARG A 781 29.07 -6.65 27.03
N TYR A 782 28.52 -7.03 28.18
CA TYR A 782 27.26 -6.45 28.67
C TYR A 782 27.40 -4.96 28.98
N GLU A 783 28.53 -4.54 29.58
CA GLU A 783 28.83 -3.13 29.83
C GLU A 783 28.93 -2.31 28.53
N GLU A 784 29.58 -2.85 27.48
CA GLU A 784 29.70 -2.20 26.18
C GLU A 784 28.33 -1.98 25.51
N VAL A 785 27.44 -2.98 25.54
CA VAL A 785 26.09 -2.89 24.97
C VAL A 785 25.22 -1.89 25.75
N CYS A 786 25.28 -1.91 27.08
CA CYS A 786 24.57 -0.94 27.92
C CYS A 786 25.05 0.49 27.64
N THR A 787 26.37 0.68 27.48
CA THR A 787 26.94 2.00 27.19
C THR A 787 26.53 2.52 25.82
N ARG A 788 26.44 1.65 24.80
CA ARG A 788 26.00 2.01 23.45
C ARG A 788 24.53 2.45 23.42
N LEU A 789 23.65 1.71 24.11
CA LEU A 789 22.23 2.05 24.26
C LEU A 789 22.04 3.39 24.99
N ILE A 790 22.86 3.67 26.02
CA ILE A 790 22.84 4.95 26.75
C ILE A 790 23.31 6.13 25.87
N MET A 791 24.19 5.89 24.90
CA MET A 791 24.69 6.94 23.99
C MET A 791 23.71 7.25 22.86
N GLU A 792 23.02 6.24 22.32
CA GLU A 792 21.97 6.41 21.29
C GLU A 792 20.76 7.22 21.83
N ASP A 793 20.41 7.05 23.11
CA ASP A 793 19.32 7.81 23.76
C ASP A 793 19.69 9.27 24.10
N ARG A 794 20.99 9.61 24.21
CA ARG A 794 21.43 10.99 24.53
C ARG A 794 21.22 11.97 23.38
N GLU A 795 21.08 11.50 22.14
CA GLU A 795 20.78 12.37 21.00
C GLU A 795 19.29 12.76 20.92
N HIS A 796 18.41 12.12 21.71
CA HIS A 796 16.96 12.36 21.70
C HIS A 796 16.43 12.79 23.08
N ASN A 797 16.50 14.10 23.35
CA ASN A 797 15.73 14.88 24.36
C ASN A 797 16.19 15.00 25.82
N VAL A 798 16.07 16.25 26.30
CA VAL A 798 16.35 16.78 27.64
C VAL A 798 15.13 16.61 28.56
N ASN A 799 15.15 15.65 29.50
CA ASN A 799 14.57 15.77 30.86
C ASN A 799 14.75 14.48 31.69
N ASN A 800 15.74 14.45 32.58
CA ASN A 800 16.28 13.22 33.17
C ASN A 800 15.51 12.61 34.37
N ASN A 801 14.49 13.24 34.96
CA ASN A 801 13.94 12.77 36.25
C ASN A 801 12.53 12.17 36.21
N GLN A 802 11.81 12.25 35.09
CA GLN A 802 10.44 11.74 35.00
C GLN A 802 10.34 10.40 34.22
N ILE A 803 11.33 10.10 33.38
CA ILE A 803 11.33 8.95 32.46
C ILE A 803 11.96 7.68 33.09
N MET A 804 12.96 7.80 33.97
CA MET A 804 13.48 6.65 34.72
C MET A 804 12.41 5.94 35.56
N ARG A 805 11.42 6.69 36.08
CA ARG A 805 10.34 6.13 36.91
C ARG A 805 9.28 5.39 36.09
N SER A 806 9.08 5.73 34.82
CA SER A 806 8.14 5.03 33.94
C SER A 806 8.72 3.72 33.40
N HIS A 807 10.02 3.68 33.07
CA HIS A 807 10.66 2.46 32.56
C HIS A 807 10.81 1.34 33.60
N HIS A 808 11.09 1.66 34.86
CA HIS A 808 11.06 0.66 35.94
C HIS A 808 9.66 0.05 36.13
N SER A 809 8.59 0.83 35.95
CA SER A 809 7.22 0.29 36.03
C SER A 809 6.87 -0.62 34.85
N LEU A 810 7.38 -0.31 33.64
CA LEU A 810 7.16 -1.12 32.44
C LEU A 810 7.92 -2.44 32.50
N LEU A 811 9.16 -2.41 32.98
CA LEU A 811 10.00 -3.60 33.12
C LEU A 811 9.43 -4.54 34.19
N ILE A 812 9.01 -4.00 35.34
CA ILE A 812 8.34 -4.77 36.39
C ILE A 812 6.98 -5.32 35.90
N SER A 813 6.23 -4.55 35.11
CA SER A 813 4.98 -5.00 34.49
C SER A 813 5.20 -6.12 33.46
N HIS A 814 6.26 -6.05 32.66
CA HIS A 814 6.61 -7.10 31.71
C HIS A 814 7.08 -8.37 32.42
N CYS A 815 7.96 -8.25 33.42
CA CYS A 815 8.39 -9.40 34.23
C CYS A 815 7.20 -10.05 34.98
N LEU A 816 6.28 -9.26 35.55
CA LEU A 816 5.08 -9.80 36.19
C LEU A 816 4.17 -10.50 35.17
N SER A 817 4.00 -9.92 33.98
CA SER A 817 3.17 -10.50 32.91
C SER A 817 3.73 -11.84 32.43
N THR A 818 5.04 -11.95 32.24
CA THR A 818 5.70 -13.18 31.81
C THR A 818 5.62 -14.28 32.87
N VAL A 819 5.77 -13.93 34.15
CA VAL A 819 5.61 -14.87 35.28
C VAL A 819 4.14 -15.30 35.45
N LEU A 820 3.18 -14.40 35.21
CA LEU A 820 1.75 -14.74 35.21
C LEU A 820 1.37 -15.64 34.03
N HIS A 821 1.97 -15.46 32.85
CA HIS A 821 1.78 -16.36 31.72
C HIS A 821 2.32 -17.75 32.01
N LEU A 822 3.53 -17.86 32.58
CA LEU A 822 4.12 -19.13 33.02
C LEU A 822 3.26 -19.86 34.06
N LEU A 823 2.72 -19.12 35.05
CA LEU A 823 1.81 -19.68 36.06
C LEU A 823 0.45 -20.07 35.46
N SER A 824 -0.06 -19.33 34.47
CA SER A 824 -1.31 -19.68 33.76
C SER A 824 -1.16 -20.94 32.90
N SER A 825 -0.02 -21.10 32.24
CA SER A 825 0.30 -22.30 31.45
C SER A 825 0.52 -23.53 32.34
N ALA A 826 1.15 -23.34 33.52
CA ALA A 826 1.29 -24.39 34.53
C ALA A 826 -0.07 -24.78 35.17
N LEU A 827 -0.97 -23.81 35.40
CA LEU A 827 -2.33 -24.06 35.86
C LEU A 827 -3.20 -24.74 34.79
N LEU A 828 -3.04 -24.41 33.50
CA LEU A 828 -3.71 -25.11 32.40
C LEU A 828 -3.27 -26.58 32.32
N TYR A 829 -1.99 -26.84 32.56
CA TYR A 829 -1.42 -28.20 32.62
C TYR A 829 -1.94 -29.01 33.83
N LEU A 830 -2.31 -28.33 34.92
CA LEU A 830 -2.79 -28.94 36.16
C LEU A 830 -4.33 -28.98 36.30
N THR A 831 -5.08 -28.28 35.42
CA THR A 831 -6.55 -28.24 35.40
C THR A 831 -7.16 -29.13 34.31
N TRP A 832 -6.40 -30.08 33.77
CA TRP A 832 -6.91 -31.03 32.78
C TRP A 832 -7.83 -32.06 33.45
N ASP A 833 -9.11 -31.73 33.49
CA ASP A 833 -10.20 -32.45 34.17
C ASP A 833 -10.67 -33.73 33.44
N SER A 834 -9.78 -34.40 32.71
CA SER A 834 -10.09 -35.63 31.95
C SER A 834 -9.13 -36.78 32.26
N ALA A 835 -8.54 -36.79 33.45
CA ALA A 835 -7.74 -37.91 33.97
C ALA A 835 -8.47 -38.72 35.05
N GLU A 836 -9.81 -38.73 35.06
CA GLU A 836 -10.58 -39.52 36.02
C GLU A 836 -10.85 -40.97 35.59
N TYR A 837 -10.30 -41.45 34.46
CA TYR A 837 -10.61 -42.80 33.97
C TYR A 837 -9.46 -43.83 33.92
N ILE A 838 -8.21 -43.49 34.29
CA ILE A 838 -7.08 -44.44 34.09
C ILE A 838 -6.24 -44.78 35.34
N CYS A 839 -6.32 -44.04 36.45
CA CYS A 839 -5.60 -44.46 37.66
C CYS A 839 -6.44 -44.24 38.92
N GLY A 840 -7.10 -45.31 39.36
CA GLY A 840 -7.74 -45.37 40.67
C GLY A 840 -6.74 -45.11 41.81
N LYS A 841 -7.21 -44.37 42.81
CA LYS A 841 -6.54 -43.94 44.05
C LYS A 841 -5.62 -42.72 43.91
N THR A 842 -6.29 -41.59 44.10
CA THR A 842 -5.83 -40.23 44.34
C THR A 842 -4.76 -40.13 45.44
N SER A 843 -3.62 -39.52 45.13
CA SER A 843 -2.67 -39.04 46.14
C SER A 843 -3.18 -37.72 46.72
N ILE A 844 -3.40 -37.70 48.03
CA ILE A 844 -3.70 -36.50 48.87
C ILE A 844 -2.71 -35.34 48.57
N PHE A 845 -1.52 -35.67 48.06
CA PHE A 845 -0.50 -34.71 47.62
C PHE A 845 -0.99 -33.77 46.51
N LEU A 846 -1.65 -34.27 45.46
CA LEU A 846 -2.07 -33.45 44.32
C LEU A 846 -3.22 -32.49 44.70
N LYS A 847 -4.14 -32.92 45.56
CA LYS A 847 -5.20 -32.06 46.10
C LYS A 847 -4.64 -30.96 47.02
N ASN A 848 -3.62 -31.27 47.81
CA ASN A 848 -2.96 -30.27 48.66
C ASN A 848 -2.15 -29.26 47.84
N VAL A 849 -1.46 -29.71 46.79
CA VAL A 849 -0.73 -28.83 45.86
C VAL A 849 -1.69 -27.91 45.10
N GLN A 850 -2.83 -28.43 44.66
CA GLN A 850 -3.88 -27.62 44.01
C GLN A 850 -4.48 -26.59 44.97
N ALA A 851 -4.76 -26.95 46.23
CA ALA A 851 -5.26 -26.01 47.24
C ALA A 851 -4.25 -24.90 47.56
N ILE A 852 -2.96 -25.24 47.67
CA ILE A 852 -1.87 -24.28 47.91
C ILE A 852 -1.72 -23.32 46.72
N LEU A 853 -1.73 -23.83 45.49
CA LEU A 853 -1.61 -23.01 44.27
C LEU A 853 -2.82 -22.09 44.06
N THR A 854 -4.03 -22.56 44.38
CA THR A 854 -5.26 -21.75 44.33
C THR A 854 -5.25 -20.65 45.41
N GLY A 855 -4.75 -20.95 46.60
CA GLY A 855 -4.52 -19.94 47.65
C GLY A 855 -3.52 -18.87 47.23
N ILE A 856 -2.41 -19.27 46.60
CA ILE A 856 -1.39 -18.34 46.08
C ILE A 856 -1.97 -17.46 44.97
N TYR A 857 -2.77 -18.02 44.06
CA TYR A 857 -3.43 -17.26 42.99
C TYR A 857 -4.41 -16.23 43.54
N THR A 858 -5.17 -16.59 44.57
CA THR A 858 -6.13 -15.69 45.23
C THR A 858 -5.43 -14.52 45.92
N VAL A 859 -4.31 -14.78 46.60
CA VAL A 859 -3.48 -13.73 47.22
C VAL A 859 -2.85 -12.81 46.16
N ILE A 860 -2.39 -13.36 45.03
CA ILE A 860 -1.83 -12.57 43.92
C ILE A 860 -2.91 -11.70 43.26
N ALA A 861 -4.13 -12.23 43.07
CA ALA A 861 -5.26 -11.47 42.54
C ALA A 861 -5.68 -10.32 43.47
N ILE A 862 -5.67 -10.54 44.80
CA ILE A 862 -5.93 -9.50 45.81
C ILE A 862 -4.84 -8.43 45.77
N VAL A 863 -3.56 -8.80 45.67
CA VAL A 863 -2.44 -7.85 45.56
C VAL A 863 -2.53 -7.05 44.25
N LYS A 864 -2.92 -7.69 43.15
CA LYS A 864 -3.15 -7.03 41.85
C LYS A 864 -4.31 -6.04 41.94
N PHE A 865 -5.40 -6.40 42.62
CA PHE A 865 -6.54 -5.52 42.86
C PHE A 865 -6.18 -4.32 43.75
N VAL A 866 -5.36 -4.52 44.78
CA VAL A 866 -4.88 -3.44 45.68
C VAL A 866 -3.88 -2.50 44.97
N LEU A 867 -3.02 -3.02 44.10
CA LEU A 867 -2.08 -2.21 43.31
C LEU A 867 -2.78 -1.41 42.20
N LEU A 868 -3.76 -2.01 41.50
CA LEU A 868 -4.55 -1.34 40.47
C LEU A 868 -5.51 -0.29 41.07
N SER A 869 -6.08 -0.54 42.25
CA SER A 869 -6.96 0.43 42.92
C SER A 869 -6.21 1.63 43.52
N LYS A 870 -4.91 1.48 43.86
CA LYS A 870 -4.06 2.58 44.35
C LYS A 870 -3.34 3.37 43.26
N HIS A 871 -3.51 3.02 41.99
CA HIS A 871 -2.92 3.76 40.88
C HIS A 871 -3.43 5.21 40.73
N PHE A 872 -4.43 5.61 41.53
CA PHE A 872 -4.94 6.99 41.59
C PHE A 872 -4.38 7.88 42.71
N CYS A 873 -3.55 7.38 43.66
CA CYS A 873 -2.98 8.22 44.72
C CYS A 873 -1.63 7.69 45.23
N TYR A 874 -0.52 8.08 44.59
CA TYR A 874 0.85 7.72 44.97
C TYR A 874 1.67 8.94 45.45
N SER A 875 1.21 9.62 46.49
CA SER A 875 1.97 10.70 47.14
C SER A 875 2.51 10.39 48.54
N TYR A 876 2.21 9.23 49.15
CA TYR A 876 2.64 8.93 50.53
C TYR A 876 2.89 7.44 50.85
N LEU A 877 3.99 6.85 50.39
CA LEU A 877 4.45 5.53 50.89
C LEU A 877 5.92 5.58 51.31
N SER A 878 6.23 5.05 52.51
CA SER A 878 7.54 5.17 53.14
C SER A 878 8.51 4.03 52.72
N PRO A 879 9.85 4.27 52.78
CA PRO A 879 10.87 3.31 52.32
C PRO A 879 10.81 1.93 52.99
N LYS A 880 10.31 1.84 54.23
CA LYS A 880 10.17 0.58 54.97
C LYS A 880 9.17 -0.39 54.32
N PHE A 881 8.17 0.12 53.59
CA PHE A 881 7.17 -0.72 52.93
C PHE A 881 7.73 -1.38 51.65
N ILE A 882 8.71 -0.73 51.00
CA ILE A 882 9.41 -1.25 49.83
C ILE A 882 10.37 -2.38 50.23
N THR A 883 11.03 -2.26 51.38
CA THR A 883 11.92 -3.31 51.91
C THR A 883 11.15 -4.60 52.24
N VAL A 884 9.95 -4.48 52.82
CA VAL A 884 9.09 -5.64 53.14
C VAL A 884 8.60 -6.35 51.88
N ILE A 885 8.25 -5.62 50.82
CA ILE A 885 7.86 -6.23 49.53
C ILE A 885 9.04 -6.95 48.88
N SER A 886 10.24 -6.38 48.93
CA SER A 886 11.46 -7.01 48.40
C SER A 886 11.80 -8.33 49.14
N SER A 887 11.67 -8.35 50.48
CA SER A 887 11.86 -9.58 51.27
C SER A 887 10.82 -10.67 50.99
N ILE A 888 9.58 -10.29 50.69
CA ILE A 888 8.50 -11.24 50.31
C ILE A 888 8.73 -11.82 48.91
N VAL A 889 9.31 -11.05 47.98
CA VAL A 889 9.67 -11.52 46.63
C VAL A 889 10.87 -12.46 46.67
N ALA A 890 11.89 -12.16 47.49
CA ALA A 890 13.05 -13.03 47.69
C ALA A 890 12.67 -14.39 48.32
N GLY A 891 11.78 -14.38 49.33
CA GLY A 891 11.27 -15.61 49.95
C GLY A 891 10.44 -16.50 49.01
N LYS A 892 9.81 -15.91 47.97
CA LYS A 892 9.01 -16.65 46.97
C LYS A 892 9.85 -17.28 45.86
N GLN A 893 10.99 -16.69 45.50
CA GLN A 893 11.91 -17.28 44.52
C GLN A 893 12.57 -18.56 45.05
N PHE A 894 12.83 -18.62 46.36
CA PHE A 894 13.30 -19.83 47.05
C PHE A 894 12.28 -20.98 46.98
N PHE A 895 10.99 -20.68 47.11
CA PHE A 895 9.92 -21.69 47.09
C PHE A 895 9.65 -22.25 45.68
N VAL A 896 9.83 -21.43 44.63
CA VAL A 896 9.73 -21.86 43.24
C VAL A 896 10.92 -22.75 42.84
N ALA A 897 12.12 -22.47 43.35
CA ALA A 897 13.30 -23.31 43.13
C ALA A 897 13.11 -24.74 43.71
N VAL A 898 12.55 -24.85 44.91
CA VAL A 898 12.26 -26.15 45.56
C VAL A 898 11.21 -26.96 44.78
N ILE A 899 10.21 -26.30 44.18
CA ILE A 899 9.20 -26.97 43.36
C ILE A 899 9.77 -27.44 42.02
N CYS A 900 10.65 -26.64 41.39
CA CYS A 900 11.31 -27.04 40.15
C CYS A 900 12.32 -28.20 40.35
N GLU A 901 13.03 -28.23 41.49
CA GLU A 901 13.87 -29.37 41.88
C GLU A 901 13.05 -30.64 42.10
N ALA A 902 11.91 -30.54 42.79
CA ALA A 902 11.00 -31.67 43.01
C ALA A 902 10.38 -32.21 41.71
N ILE A 903 10.13 -31.35 40.71
CA ILE A 903 9.64 -31.76 39.39
C ILE A 903 10.74 -32.43 38.56
N LEU A 904 11.99 -31.97 38.67
CA LEU A 904 13.16 -32.58 38.03
C LEU A 904 13.50 -33.95 38.63
N GLU A 905 13.47 -34.09 39.96
CA GLU A 905 13.62 -35.40 40.64
C GLU A 905 12.48 -36.36 40.31
N GLY A 906 11.24 -35.87 40.18
CA GLY A 906 10.09 -36.70 39.75
C GLY A 906 10.21 -37.20 38.30
N SER A 907 10.80 -36.41 37.40
CA SER A 907 10.98 -36.76 35.99
C SER A 907 12.10 -37.78 35.73
N THR A 908 13.00 -37.98 36.69
CA THR A 908 14.11 -38.95 36.59
C THR A 908 13.80 -40.31 37.23
N MET A 909 12.66 -40.46 37.92
CA MET A 909 12.27 -41.68 38.65
C MET A 909 11.20 -42.56 37.95
N MET A 910 10.79 -42.28 36.71
CA MET A 910 9.84 -43.16 36.02
C MET A 910 10.55 -44.30 35.25
N PRO A 911 10.26 -45.58 35.56
CA PRO A 911 10.81 -46.70 34.81
C PRO A 911 10.20 -46.82 33.42
N THR A 912 11.03 -47.32 32.52
CA THR A 912 10.77 -47.84 31.18
C THR A 912 9.52 -48.74 31.11
N SER A 913 8.43 -48.25 30.49
CA SER A 913 7.50 -48.95 29.58
C SER A 913 6.08 -48.37 29.67
N GLY A 914 5.51 -47.99 28.52
CA GLY A 914 4.06 -47.78 28.38
C GLY A 914 3.56 -46.33 28.50
N CYS A 915 4.04 -45.40 27.67
CA CYS A 915 3.31 -44.16 27.36
C CYS A 915 3.77 -43.54 26.02
N LEU A 916 3.53 -44.25 24.92
CA LEU A 916 3.69 -43.68 23.57
C LEU A 916 2.47 -42.84 23.13
N ASP A 917 1.30 -43.02 23.75
CA ASP A 917 0.03 -42.46 23.24
C ASP A 917 -0.30 -41.01 23.66
N ILE A 918 0.38 -40.46 24.67
CA ILE A 918 0.13 -39.08 25.11
C ILE A 918 0.73 -38.07 24.12
N ARG A 919 1.88 -38.40 23.50
CA ARG A 919 2.56 -37.51 22.55
C ARG A 919 1.81 -37.40 21.21
N ASN A 920 1.18 -38.48 20.75
CA ASN A 920 0.44 -38.52 19.48
C ASN A 920 -0.95 -37.86 19.56
N THR A 921 -1.58 -37.83 20.74
CA THR A 921 -2.92 -37.25 20.90
C THR A 921 -2.89 -35.71 20.88
N VAL A 922 -1.78 -35.09 21.28
CA VAL A 922 -1.59 -33.62 21.26
C VAL A 922 -1.42 -33.06 19.85
N VAL A 923 -0.83 -33.83 18.93
CA VAL A 923 -0.56 -33.39 17.54
C VAL A 923 -1.82 -33.43 16.67
N CYS A 924 -2.75 -34.37 16.92
CA CYS A 924 -3.90 -34.61 16.03
C CYS A 924 -5.11 -33.66 16.19
N ARG A 925 -5.15 -32.70 17.12
CA ARG A 925 -6.34 -31.84 17.33
C ARG A 925 -6.14 -30.32 17.32
N LEU A 926 -4.91 -29.81 17.24
CA LEU A 926 -4.66 -28.37 17.20
C LEU A 926 -4.22 -27.82 15.84
N GLY A 927 -3.96 -28.67 14.84
CA GLY A 927 -3.73 -28.24 13.45
C GLY A 927 -2.61 -27.20 13.23
N VAL A 928 -1.75 -26.99 14.23
CA VAL A 928 -0.65 -26.04 14.23
C VAL A 928 0.53 -26.72 14.91
N GLU A 929 1.62 -26.94 14.18
CA GLU A 929 2.93 -27.13 14.80
C GLU A 929 3.26 -25.85 15.56
N ILE A 930 3.09 -25.85 16.87
CA ILE A 930 3.74 -24.84 17.69
C ILE A 930 5.23 -25.21 17.70
N VAL A 931 5.96 -24.71 16.70
CA VAL A 931 7.39 -24.47 16.84
C VAL A 931 7.53 -23.40 17.91
N LEU A 932 7.58 -23.82 19.18
CA LEU A 932 8.20 -23.00 20.20
C LEU A 932 9.67 -22.95 19.79
N PRO A 933 10.22 -21.79 19.36
CA PRO A 933 11.66 -21.64 19.35
C PRO A 933 12.11 -22.02 20.76
N ALA A 934 13.10 -22.90 20.85
CA ALA A 934 13.66 -23.37 22.11
C ALA A 934 14.12 -22.17 22.94
N PHE A 935 13.19 -21.58 23.69
CA PHE A 935 13.47 -20.50 24.62
C PHE A 935 14.14 -21.16 25.81
N ASP A 936 15.40 -20.80 25.96
CA ASP A 936 16.40 -21.48 26.76
C ASP A 936 16.03 -21.43 28.25
N VAL A 937 15.29 -22.44 28.72
CA VAL A 937 15.00 -22.66 30.15
C VAL A 937 16.32 -22.74 30.96
N ARG A 938 17.46 -23.01 30.29
CA ARG A 938 18.79 -23.00 30.92
C ARG A 938 19.32 -21.59 31.19
N GLN A 939 18.86 -20.55 30.50
CA GLN A 939 19.23 -19.15 30.82
C GLN A 939 18.66 -18.67 32.16
N CYS A 940 17.49 -19.16 32.57
CA CYS A 940 16.95 -18.88 33.91
C CYS A 940 17.76 -19.57 35.02
N VAL A 941 18.32 -20.75 34.75
CA VAL A 941 19.20 -21.47 35.69
C VAL A 941 20.53 -20.71 35.87
N VAL A 942 21.04 -20.06 34.83
CA VAL A 942 22.28 -19.25 34.89
C VAL A 942 22.12 -18.02 35.80
N PHE A 943 20.94 -17.39 35.85
CA PHE A 943 20.67 -16.26 36.75
C PHE A 943 20.65 -16.69 38.24
N LEU A 944 20.28 -17.94 38.52
CA LEU A 944 20.28 -18.52 39.87
C LEU A 944 21.69 -18.98 40.30
N VAL A 945 22.48 -19.52 39.38
CA VAL A 945 23.87 -19.94 39.65
C VAL A 945 24.77 -18.74 39.98
N ILE A 946 24.57 -17.58 39.33
CA ILE A 946 25.31 -16.34 39.65
C ILE A 946 24.99 -15.84 41.07
N ASN A 947 23.73 -15.98 41.53
CA ASN A 947 23.32 -15.63 42.90
C ASN A 947 23.85 -16.61 43.96
N GLN A 948 24.00 -17.89 43.61
CA GLN A 948 24.55 -18.90 44.53
C GLN A 948 26.08 -18.78 44.64
N ILE A 949 26.77 -18.42 43.55
CA ILE A 949 28.22 -18.13 43.56
C ILE A 949 28.52 -16.86 44.37
N THR A 950 27.68 -15.83 44.32
CA THR A 950 27.86 -14.61 45.13
C THR A 950 27.57 -14.85 46.61
N SER A 951 26.67 -15.77 46.96
CA SER A 951 26.42 -16.22 48.34
C SER A 951 27.65 -16.90 48.95
N ASP A 952 28.26 -17.87 48.27
CA ASP A 952 29.33 -18.70 48.84
C ASP A 952 30.68 -17.99 48.95
N TYR A 953 30.92 -16.92 48.18
CA TYR A 953 32.16 -16.13 48.21
C TYR A 953 32.21 -15.03 49.28
N THR A 954 31.18 -14.88 50.13
CA THR A 954 31.07 -13.79 51.13
C THR A 954 31.78 -14.03 52.47
N THR A 955 32.45 -15.16 52.67
CA THR A 955 33.03 -15.50 53.98
C THR A 955 34.46 -14.98 54.24
N ASN A 956 35.09 -14.25 53.29
CA ASN A 956 36.39 -13.63 53.54
C ASN A 956 36.38 -12.12 53.30
N ASN A 957 36.56 -11.37 54.40
CA ASN A 957 36.66 -9.92 54.50
C ASN A 957 37.78 -9.36 53.59
N LYS A 958 37.44 -8.95 52.36
CA LYS A 958 38.11 -7.91 51.55
C LYS A 958 37.33 -7.70 50.24
N CYS A 959 36.37 -6.77 50.22
CA CYS A 959 36.02 -5.92 49.07
C CYS A 959 34.78 -5.05 49.34
N SER A 960 34.96 -3.91 49.99
CA SER A 960 33.94 -2.86 50.14
C SER A 960 33.69 -2.05 48.86
N LYS A 961 33.96 -2.61 47.68
CA LYS A 961 33.75 -1.97 46.36
C LYS A 961 32.65 -2.62 45.50
N PHE A 962 31.96 -3.65 45.99
CA PHE A 962 30.93 -4.36 45.22
C PHE A 962 29.50 -3.78 45.32
N PHE A 963 29.25 -2.87 46.27
CA PHE A 963 27.89 -2.34 46.52
C PHE A 963 27.46 -1.17 45.61
N SER A 964 28.31 -0.67 44.71
CA SER A 964 27.94 0.42 43.78
C SER A 964 27.45 -0.07 42.41
N ALA A 965 27.51 -1.37 42.10
CA ALA A 965 27.08 -1.90 40.81
C ALA A 965 25.60 -2.33 40.76
N GLN A 966 24.90 -2.35 41.91
CA GLN A 966 23.46 -2.64 41.99
C GLN A 966 22.55 -1.46 41.60
N GLN A 967 23.12 -0.31 41.22
CA GLN A 967 22.37 0.87 40.78
C GLN A 967 22.32 1.06 39.24
N ILE A 968 22.90 0.13 38.46
CA ILE A 968 22.91 0.19 36.97
C ILE A 968 22.19 -1.00 36.31
N VAL A 969 21.70 -1.98 37.07
CA VAL A 969 20.78 -3.04 36.60
C VAL A 969 19.37 -2.70 37.07
#